data_AF-A0A9D0C7E4-F1
#
_entry.id   AF-A0A9D0C7E4-F1
#
_cell.length_a   1.000
_cell.length_b   1.000
_cell.length_c   1.000
_cell.angle_alpha   90.00
_cell.angle_beta   90.00
_cell.angle_gamma   90.00
#
_symmetry.space_group_name_H-M   'P 1'
#
loop_
_entity.id
_entity.type
_entity.pdbx_description
1 polymer ?
#
loop_
_entity_poly.entity_id
_entity_poly.type
_entity_poly.pdbx_seq_one_letter_code
_entity_poly.pdbx_strand_id
1 'polypeptide(L)'
;MFTLVPILALLLCLQAGPARARFRPEDVSWRQTVDLYRSVPCLSDDELAYGREIIRGLGYGGQRVFRRMCLMPGISFTKSRQAWQELLELGLSFEQVLCFEKWSRLPGVDIDLALAALPKIGKLSYEAGKSFRAYMDLPRITARNALDTIPLLTTLEDANNKAVQGFLAIADMDAIHALDGLVSLARLKDNQARACGAFALVKGMDTRTMLDALPLLRQLRQDDAWNARCLFRQQGMTRDEAWRWLIRYFALPPEIQEKQYYRLDGPHRRQLLQAFYDGGEELIWKINNLHAITDRFGFEIPESVLRRYSPEQLYHRFQRLSPQVQFRFGTEFYPLIPAGNRARMIAILRRATAADRLQTARDLVSADIYALLSQGSELYDSSFRDILVPVLKQRIRSRHDDSLLDFLKQTDPGNMLVADFIVSLAQKGKLTTFFPEDDTLQRQILKLVAASAFRNEDSILLFSATFMHLLQVLTPDARSFLIRRMAAVADRGAGSFSRLVNVILQYYLREYPGLLAPADRVLILRMAIRHGTEDLGRYQVTPFAAWKSDHRLASVSIFHPDDDGRRSFLSNVRTLLRGGYRIELSRTYSLTPPDGAMRRRVRRLAAEAGKKGKARPLLELFRAMEHNHFAVALVRVINGITISHAQYVYSGEDNEERLLERFLKSGDEMLAQRGHSYWRSEQLTEPLEKLRRERRISDRDLTSKQRFLSLGSCGGVKAYTRLTRMFLGHIDILATIGTGMAIINDPYNRNLFEVVARGPDTMTWKDVADRSAFIFRGGRGQDYLQPGSLTAILHKIIEEKKHTGAGTGDRHGEDHAALHP
;
A
#
# COMPACT_ATOMS: atom_id res chain seq x y z
N MET A 1 40.07 -28.49 -69.38
CA MET A 1 41.02 -29.37 -68.65
C MET A 1 41.18 -28.79 -67.26
N PHE A 2 40.47 -29.37 -66.26
CA PHE A 2 40.99 -30.34 -65.27
C PHE A 2 41.91 -29.64 -64.23
N THR A 3 41.75 -29.66 -62.90
CA THR A 3 40.80 -30.31 -61.97
C THR A 3 41.09 -29.86 -60.52
N LEU A 4 40.04 -29.80 -59.67
CA LEU A 4 39.96 -30.25 -58.25
C LEU A 4 41.13 -29.98 -57.26
N VAL A 5 40.90 -29.20 -56.19
CA VAL A 5 40.53 -29.67 -54.82
C VAL A 5 40.60 -28.52 -53.77
N PRO A 6 39.67 -28.45 -52.79
CA PRO A 6 39.54 -27.43 -51.72
C PRO A 6 40.09 -27.94 -50.35
N ILE A 7 39.97 -27.14 -49.26
CA ILE A 7 39.92 -27.54 -47.81
C ILE A 7 40.77 -26.68 -46.83
N LEU A 8 41.71 -25.81 -47.23
CA LEU A 8 42.48 -25.02 -46.24
C LEU A 8 41.89 -23.64 -45.84
N ALA A 9 40.85 -23.16 -46.53
CA ALA A 9 40.34 -21.79 -46.33
C ALA A 9 39.27 -21.64 -45.22
N LEU A 10 38.86 -22.74 -44.55
CA LEU A 10 37.81 -22.70 -43.51
C LEU A 10 38.33 -22.69 -42.06
N LEU A 11 39.66 -22.70 -41.84
CA LEU A 11 40.28 -22.75 -40.51
C LEU A 11 41.05 -21.47 -40.10
N LEU A 12 41.14 -20.46 -40.99
CA LEU A 12 41.92 -19.24 -40.76
C LEU A 12 41.08 -17.97 -40.48
N CYS A 13 39.75 -18.08 -40.36
CA CYS A 13 38.87 -16.94 -40.04
C CYS A 13 38.06 -17.10 -38.73
N LEU A 14 38.42 -18.06 -37.88
CA LEU A 14 37.72 -18.35 -36.62
C LEU A 14 38.57 -18.06 -35.36
N GLN A 15 39.43 -17.04 -35.35
CA GLN A 15 40.02 -16.51 -34.09
C GLN A 15 40.23 -14.98 -34.08
N ALA A 16 39.41 -14.21 -34.79
CA ALA A 16 39.27 -12.77 -34.53
C ALA A 16 38.16 -12.54 -33.49
N GLY A 17 38.41 -12.97 -32.25
CA GLY A 17 37.63 -12.51 -31.10
C GLY A 17 38.24 -11.21 -30.58
N PRO A 18 37.47 -10.13 -30.37
CA PRO A 18 38.02 -8.92 -29.81
C PRO A 18 38.51 -9.22 -28.39
N ALA A 19 39.78 -8.92 -28.13
CA ALA A 19 40.34 -8.83 -26.79
C ALA A 19 39.62 -7.72 -26.02
N ARG A 20 38.39 -7.97 -25.57
CA ARG A 20 37.85 -7.30 -24.41
C ARG A 20 38.56 -7.91 -23.22
N ALA A 21 39.65 -7.26 -22.79
CA ALA A 21 40.13 -7.37 -21.44
C ALA A 21 38.93 -7.08 -20.51
N ARG A 22 38.26 -8.14 -20.05
CA ARG A 22 37.28 -8.05 -18.97
C ARG A 22 38.07 -7.65 -17.74
N PHE A 23 38.09 -6.36 -17.46
CA PHE A 23 38.54 -5.79 -16.21
C PHE A 23 37.76 -6.49 -15.09
N ARG A 24 38.34 -7.51 -14.45
CA ARG A 24 37.74 -8.18 -13.30
C ARG A 24 38.11 -7.37 -12.05
N PRO A 25 37.14 -6.75 -11.35
CA PRO A 25 37.41 -6.02 -10.11
C PRO A 25 38.14 -6.89 -9.06
N GLU A 26 37.93 -8.20 -9.11
CA GLU A 26 38.59 -9.21 -8.27
C GLU A 26 40.11 -9.25 -8.43
N ASP A 27 40.64 -9.11 -9.66
CA ASP A 27 42.09 -9.12 -9.91
C ASP A 27 42.78 -7.83 -9.40
N VAL A 28 42.07 -6.69 -9.44
CA VAL A 28 42.58 -5.41 -8.93
C VAL A 28 42.57 -5.39 -7.40
N SER A 29 41.46 -5.83 -6.77
CA SER A 29 41.36 -5.91 -5.30
C SER A 29 42.38 -6.88 -4.70
N TRP A 30 42.57 -8.03 -5.34
CA TRP A 30 43.58 -9.01 -4.90
C TRP A 30 44.99 -8.42 -4.96
N ARG A 31 45.39 -7.81 -6.09
CA ARG A 31 46.71 -7.17 -6.24
C ARG A 31 46.95 -6.11 -5.16
N GLN A 32 45.99 -5.19 -5.00
CA GLN A 32 46.07 -4.14 -3.96
C GLN A 32 46.24 -4.72 -2.55
N THR A 33 45.59 -5.85 -2.26
CA THR A 33 45.66 -6.50 -0.95
C THR A 33 47.01 -7.20 -0.75
N VAL A 34 47.51 -7.88 -1.78
CA VAL A 34 48.85 -8.49 -1.76
C VAL A 34 49.95 -7.43 -1.63
N ASP A 35 49.81 -6.29 -2.30
CA ASP A 35 50.79 -5.20 -2.23
C ASP A 35 50.88 -4.61 -0.82
N LEU A 36 49.76 -4.46 -0.11
CA LEU A 36 49.74 -4.06 1.30
C LEU A 36 50.24 -5.16 2.24
N TYR A 37 49.99 -6.43 1.92
CA TYR A 37 50.49 -7.54 2.73
C TYR A 37 52.03 -7.63 2.67
N ARG A 38 52.65 -7.31 1.52
CA ARG A 38 54.12 -7.24 1.39
C ARG A 38 54.78 -6.26 2.35
N SER A 39 54.06 -5.24 2.81
CA SER A 39 54.58 -4.27 3.78
C SER A 39 54.48 -4.71 5.24
N VAL A 40 53.93 -5.90 5.52
CA VAL A 40 53.93 -6.45 6.88
C VAL A 40 55.38 -6.75 7.31
N PRO A 41 55.82 -6.32 8.50
CA PRO A 41 57.20 -6.50 8.94
C PRO A 41 57.63 -7.96 9.03
N CYS A 42 58.89 -8.22 8.67
CA CYS A 42 59.58 -9.50 8.89
C CYS A 42 58.96 -10.74 8.20
N LEU A 43 58.27 -10.57 7.06
CA LEU A 43 57.81 -11.69 6.25
C LEU A 43 58.97 -12.39 5.54
N SER A 44 59.01 -13.72 5.62
CA SER A 44 59.85 -14.54 4.73
C SER A 44 59.19 -14.73 3.35
N ASP A 45 59.97 -15.16 2.35
CA ASP A 45 59.45 -15.42 0.99
C ASP A 45 58.37 -16.50 0.97
N ASP A 46 58.52 -17.54 1.80
CA ASP A 46 57.54 -18.63 1.94
C ASP A 46 56.24 -18.13 2.58
N GLU A 47 56.33 -17.28 3.61
CA GLU A 47 55.18 -16.65 4.25
C GLU A 47 54.44 -15.71 3.30
N LEU A 48 55.19 -14.96 2.48
CA LEU A 48 54.63 -14.09 1.46
C LEU A 48 53.90 -14.89 0.37
N ALA A 49 54.49 -16.00 -0.10
CA ALA A 49 53.86 -16.89 -1.06
C ALA A 49 52.59 -17.53 -0.50
N TYR A 50 52.64 -18.01 0.76
CA TYR A 50 51.49 -18.58 1.45
C TYR A 50 50.34 -17.56 1.56
N GLY A 51 50.62 -16.33 2.02
CA GLY A 51 49.60 -15.30 2.16
C GLY A 51 48.95 -14.89 0.83
N ARG A 52 49.69 -14.88 -0.29
CA ARG A 52 49.13 -14.58 -1.63
C ARG A 52 48.02 -15.53 -2.03
N GLU A 53 48.19 -16.82 -1.76
CA GLU A 53 47.20 -17.85 -2.06
C GLU A 53 45.96 -17.71 -1.18
N ILE A 54 46.14 -17.49 0.13
CA ILE A 54 45.02 -17.28 1.05
C ILE A 54 44.22 -16.01 0.71
N ILE A 55 44.90 -14.89 0.41
CA ILE A 55 44.26 -13.62 0.01
C ILE A 55 43.41 -13.81 -1.26
N ARG A 56 43.83 -14.70 -2.17
CA ARG A 56 43.06 -15.03 -3.39
C ARG A 56 41.74 -15.73 -3.07
N GLY A 57 41.69 -16.51 -1.99
CA GLY A 57 40.49 -17.17 -1.48
C GLY A 57 39.56 -16.26 -0.67
N LEU A 58 40.02 -15.09 -0.21
CA LEU A 58 39.18 -14.12 0.49
C LEU A 58 38.18 -13.47 -0.48
N GLY A 59 36.91 -13.38 -0.07
CA GLY A 59 35.92 -12.56 -0.77
C GLY A 59 36.28 -11.06 -0.73
N TYR A 60 35.68 -10.26 -1.60
CA TYR A 60 35.98 -8.82 -1.73
C TYR A 60 35.90 -8.05 -0.40
N GLY A 61 34.89 -8.33 0.43
CA GLY A 61 34.76 -7.73 1.77
C GLY A 61 35.91 -8.11 2.71
N GLY A 62 36.31 -9.39 2.72
CA GLY A 62 37.43 -9.88 3.51
C GLY A 62 38.76 -9.25 3.08
N GLN A 63 39.00 -9.12 1.77
CA GLN A 63 40.18 -8.44 1.24
C GLN A 63 40.25 -6.96 1.67
N ARG A 64 39.12 -6.23 1.67
CA ARG A 64 39.06 -4.84 2.16
C ARG A 64 39.41 -4.71 3.63
N VAL A 65 38.85 -5.57 4.46
CA VAL A 65 39.11 -5.57 5.91
C VAL A 65 40.56 -5.94 6.19
N PHE A 66 41.10 -6.97 5.52
CA PHE A 66 42.49 -7.37 5.68
C PHE A 66 43.47 -6.26 5.27
N ARG A 67 43.18 -5.50 4.20
CA ARG A 67 43.98 -4.31 3.84
C ARG A 67 44.09 -3.29 4.96
N ARG A 68 43.02 -3.06 5.72
CA ARG A 68 43.07 -2.17 6.89
C ARG A 68 43.94 -2.75 8.00
N MET A 69 43.87 -4.06 8.21
CA MET A 69 44.68 -4.77 9.22
C MET A 69 46.18 -4.77 8.90
N CYS A 70 46.57 -4.87 7.63
CA CYS A 70 47.97 -4.77 7.21
C CYS A 70 48.63 -3.44 7.60
N LEU A 71 47.84 -2.39 7.84
CA LEU A 71 48.31 -1.06 8.22
C LEU A 71 48.36 -0.84 9.74
N MET A 72 47.94 -1.82 10.55
CA MET A 72 47.82 -1.66 11.99
C MET A 72 49.12 -1.96 12.74
N PRO A 73 49.41 -1.24 13.84
CA PRO A 73 50.51 -1.60 14.74
C PRO A 73 50.41 -3.05 15.23
N GLY A 74 51.55 -3.73 15.31
CA GLY A 74 51.66 -5.11 15.81
C GLY A 74 51.33 -6.20 14.79
N ILE A 75 50.98 -5.85 13.54
CA ILE A 75 50.74 -6.85 12.49
C ILE A 75 52.00 -7.70 12.22
N SER A 76 51.80 -9.01 12.10
CA SER A 76 52.83 -10.02 11.81
C SER A 76 52.23 -11.16 10.98
N PHE A 77 53.06 -12.12 10.54
CA PHE A 77 52.57 -13.31 9.85
C PHE A 77 51.55 -14.09 10.69
N THR A 78 51.84 -14.33 11.97
CA THR A 78 50.94 -15.04 12.89
C THR A 78 49.60 -14.33 13.03
N LYS A 79 49.60 -13.01 13.17
CA LYS A 79 48.37 -12.20 13.25
C LYS A 79 47.61 -12.16 11.93
N SER A 80 48.33 -12.17 10.81
CA SER A 80 47.73 -12.27 9.47
C SER A 80 47.00 -13.60 9.29
N ARG A 81 47.59 -14.72 9.75
CA ARG A 81 46.94 -16.03 9.75
C ARG A 81 45.66 -16.05 10.58
N GLN A 82 45.68 -15.45 11.76
CA GLN A 82 44.49 -15.31 12.61
C GLN A 82 43.40 -14.49 11.89
N ALA A 83 43.78 -13.36 11.27
CA ALA A 83 42.83 -12.53 10.52
C ALA A 83 42.21 -13.27 9.34
N TRP A 84 42.99 -14.03 8.58
CA TRP A 84 42.47 -14.80 7.44
C TRP A 84 41.47 -15.86 7.85
N GLN A 85 41.76 -16.57 8.95
CA GLN A 85 40.85 -17.58 9.47
C GLN A 85 39.49 -16.97 9.83
N GLU A 86 39.50 -15.88 10.61
CA GLU A 86 38.27 -15.15 10.98
C GLU A 86 37.51 -14.62 9.74
N LEU A 87 38.22 -14.06 8.76
CA LEU A 87 37.59 -13.47 7.57
C LEU A 87 37.01 -14.49 6.60
N LEU A 88 37.57 -15.70 6.54
CA LEU A 88 37.01 -16.82 5.78
C LEU A 88 35.74 -17.36 6.45
N GLU A 89 35.70 -17.39 7.77
CA GLU A 89 34.57 -17.92 8.54
C GLU A 89 33.39 -16.92 8.64
N LEU A 90 33.65 -15.63 8.86
CA LEU A 90 32.60 -14.66 9.21
C LEU A 90 31.71 -14.22 8.04
N GLY A 91 32.20 -14.23 6.80
CA GLY A 91 31.40 -13.86 5.62
C GLY A 91 30.74 -12.46 5.72
N LEU A 92 31.53 -11.43 6.02
CA LEU A 92 31.03 -10.08 6.35
C LEU A 92 30.19 -9.44 5.22
N SER A 93 29.05 -8.85 5.59
CA SER A 93 28.24 -8.03 4.69
C SER A 93 28.92 -6.70 4.37
N PHE A 94 28.46 -6.04 3.29
CA PHE A 94 29.02 -4.73 2.90
C PHE A 94 28.92 -3.68 4.01
N GLU A 95 27.80 -3.63 4.74
CA GLU A 95 27.62 -2.69 5.87
C GLU A 95 28.61 -2.98 7.01
N GLN A 96 28.86 -4.25 7.32
CA GLN A 96 29.82 -4.64 8.36
C GLN A 96 31.26 -4.29 7.96
N VAL A 97 31.60 -4.43 6.68
CA VAL A 97 32.90 -3.95 6.15
C VAL A 97 33.03 -2.44 6.34
N LEU A 98 32.00 -1.65 6.02
CA LEU A 98 32.02 -0.21 6.26
C LEU A 98 32.16 0.15 7.74
N CYS A 99 31.51 -0.61 8.63
CA CYS A 99 31.65 -0.45 10.08
C CYS A 99 33.10 -0.67 10.52
N PHE A 100 33.73 -1.76 10.07
CA PHE A 100 35.12 -2.07 10.40
C PHE A 100 36.09 -1.01 9.85
N GLU A 101 35.94 -0.61 8.60
CA GLU A 101 36.81 0.40 7.98
C GLU A 101 36.75 1.75 8.70
N LYS A 102 35.55 2.15 9.15
CA LYS A 102 35.37 3.38 9.91
C LYS A 102 35.92 3.27 11.33
N TRP A 103 35.59 2.19 12.03
CA TRP A 103 36.07 1.90 13.37
C TRP A 103 37.61 1.82 13.44
N SER A 104 38.22 1.14 12.49
CA SER A 104 39.69 0.97 12.38
C SER A 104 40.47 2.26 12.08
N ARG A 105 39.79 3.39 11.87
CA ARG A 105 40.43 4.70 11.72
C ARG A 105 40.48 5.48 13.04
N LEU A 106 39.84 4.99 14.10
CA LEU A 106 39.90 5.61 15.41
C LEU A 106 41.31 5.49 16.01
N PRO A 107 41.77 6.50 16.77
CA PRO A 107 43.07 6.44 17.44
C PRO A 107 43.17 5.23 18.39
N GLY A 108 44.37 4.63 18.45
CA GLY A 108 44.67 3.54 19.38
C GLY A 108 44.18 2.15 18.95
N VAL A 109 43.81 1.96 17.68
CA VAL A 109 43.49 0.63 17.13
C VAL A 109 44.77 -0.08 16.68
N ASP A 110 45.08 -1.20 17.32
CA ASP A 110 46.12 -2.15 16.94
C ASP A 110 45.52 -3.45 16.37
N ILE A 111 46.38 -4.38 15.93
CA ILE A 111 45.92 -5.63 15.32
C ILE A 111 45.18 -6.53 16.32
N ASP A 112 45.54 -6.52 17.59
CA ASP A 112 44.93 -7.37 18.61
C ASP A 112 43.50 -6.93 18.90
N LEU A 113 43.31 -5.62 19.05
CA LEU A 113 41.98 -5.04 19.18
C LEU A 113 41.15 -5.27 17.92
N ALA A 114 41.76 -5.21 16.73
CA ALA A 114 41.06 -5.43 15.48
C ALA A 114 40.60 -6.89 15.28
N LEU A 115 41.43 -7.87 15.66
CA LEU A 115 41.04 -9.28 15.69
C LEU A 115 39.90 -9.52 16.69
N ALA A 116 39.95 -8.90 17.87
CA ALA A 116 38.86 -8.99 18.86
C ALA A 116 37.57 -8.27 18.40
N ALA A 117 37.67 -7.26 17.53
CA ALA A 117 36.54 -6.48 17.03
C ALA A 117 35.78 -7.19 15.90
N LEU A 118 36.47 -7.94 15.03
CA LEU A 118 35.89 -8.65 13.89
C LEU A 118 34.60 -9.43 14.22
N PRO A 119 34.61 -10.37 15.19
CA PRO A 119 33.42 -11.16 15.50
C PRO A 119 32.31 -10.33 16.16
N LYS A 120 32.64 -9.19 16.78
CA LYS A 120 31.62 -8.26 17.30
C LYS A 120 30.94 -7.51 16.15
N ILE A 121 31.72 -6.95 15.22
CA ILE A 121 31.21 -6.20 14.07
C ILE A 121 30.42 -7.13 13.14
N GLY A 122 30.82 -8.39 13.00
CA GLY A 122 30.09 -9.42 12.25
C GLY A 122 28.67 -9.71 12.76
N LYS A 123 28.32 -9.31 13.99
CA LYS A 123 26.96 -9.47 14.55
C LYS A 123 26.01 -8.34 14.21
N LEU A 124 26.49 -7.22 13.66
CA LEU A 124 25.66 -6.07 13.34
C LEU A 124 24.71 -6.38 12.17
N SER A 125 23.41 -6.17 12.38
CA SER A 125 22.44 -6.10 11.28
C SER A 125 22.67 -4.86 10.41
N TYR A 126 21.95 -4.74 9.30
CA TYR A 126 22.07 -3.59 8.41
C TYR A 126 21.77 -2.25 9.11
N GLU A 127 20.65 -2.17 9.85
CA GLU A 127 20.29 -0.94 10.57
C GLU A 127 21.16 -0.71 11.81
N ALA A 128 21.57 -1.77 12.51
CA ALA A 128 22.51 -1.66 13.64
C ALA A 128 23.89 -1.17 13.18
N GLY A 129 24.36 -1.62 12.01
CA GLY A 129 25.61 -1.16 11.41
C GLY A 129 25.59 0.34 11.08
N LYS A 130 24.48 0.84 10.53
CA LYS A 130 24.30 2.28 10.31
C LYS A 130 24.33 3.08 11.60
N SER A 131 23.61 2.62 12.63
CA SER A 131 23.62 3.23 13.97
C SER A 131 25.02 3.26 14.56
N PHE A 132 25.76 2.16 14.45
CA PHE A 132 27.14 2.04 14.92
C PHE A 132 28.06 3.02 14.19
N ARG A 133 27.93 3.14 12.86
CA ARG A 133 28.70 4.13 12.09
C ARG A 133 28.35 5.57 12.46
N ALA A 134 27.08 5.88 12.72
CA ALA A 134 26.68 7.22 13.18
C ALA A 134 27.28 7.52 14.57
N TYR A 135 27.27 6.53 15.48
CA TYR A 135 27.85 6.69 16.82
C TYR A 135 29.36 6.99 16.78
N MET A 136 30.07 6.42 15.80
CA MET A 136 31.49 6.68 15.58
C MET A 136 31.83 8.07 15.01
N ASP A 137 30.84 8.82 14.51
CA ASP A 137 31.06 10.22 14.09
C ASP A 137 31.02 11.19 15.28
N LEU A 138 30.59 10.73 16.45
CA LEU A 138 30.41 11.61 17.60
C LEU A 138 31.75 12.06 18.20
N PRO A 139 31.83 13.30 18.69
CA PRO A 139 32.97 13.77 19.46
C PRO A 139 33.28 12.88 20.66
N ARG A 140 34.57 12.79 21.01
CA ARG A 140 35.10 12.06 22.20
C ARG A 140 34.91 10.54 22.15
N ILE A 141 34.59 9.96 20.99
CA ILE A 141 34.52 8.51 20.84
C ILE A 141 35.90 7.86 20.90
N THR A 142 36.00 6.71 21.55
CA THR A 142 37.19 5.84 21.53
C THR A 142 36.85 4.50 20.87
N ALA A 143 37.87 3.83 20.32
CA ALA A 143 37.67 2.54 19.66
C ALA A 143 37.01 1.50 20.57
N ARG A 144 37.40 1.45 21.84
CA ARG A 144 36.82 0.53 22.83
C ARG A 144 35.38 0.89 23.17
N ASN A 145 35.10 2.16 23.47
CA ASN A 145 33.75 2.63 23.79
C ASN A 145 32.78 2.38 22.64
N ALA A 146 33.23 2.52 21.39
CA ALA A 146 32.42 2.17 20.23
C ALA A 146 32.03 0.68 20.27
N LEU A 147 33.00 -0.23 20.38
CA LEU A 147 32.71 -1.68 20.39
C LEU A 147 31.76 -2.11 21.51
N ASP A 148 31.81 -1.44 22.66
CA ASP A 148 30.96 -1.75 23.81
C ASP A 148 29.48 -1.39 23.57
N THR A 149 29.17 -0.59 22.53
CA THR A 149 27.79 -0.32 22.11
C THR A 149 27.18 -1.41 21.21
N ILE A 150 28.01 -2.25 20.57
CA ILE A 150 27.53 -3.26 19.62
C ILE A 150 26.47 -4.20 20.25
N PRO A 151 26.69 -4.78 21.46
CA PRO A 151 25.69 -5.65 22.07
C PRO A 151 24.32 -4.99 22.22
N LEU A 152 24.30 -3.70 22.57
CA LEU A 152 23.06 -2.93 22.67
C LEU A 152 22.42 -2.76 21.29
N LEU A 153 23.15 -2.27 20.29
CA LEU A 153 22.61 -2.02 18.95
C LEU A 153 22.10 -3.30 18.26
N THR A 154 22.73 -4.45 18.53
CA THR A 154 22.30 -5.75 17.98
C THR A 154 21.01 -6.30 18.57
N THR A 155 20.60 -5.84 19.76
CA THR A 155 19.33 -6.26 20.38
C THR A 155 18.16 -5.36 20.00
N LEU A 156 18.45 -4.20 19.39
CA LEU A 156 17.43 -3.25 18.94
C LEU A 156 16.74 -3.73 17.65
N GLU A 157 15.42 -3.57 17.60
CA GLU A 157 14.65 -3.70 16.35
C GLU A 157 15.04 -2.59 15.35
N ASP A 158 14.71 -2.78 14.07
CA ASP A 158 15.06 -1.86 12.99
C ASP A 158 14.54 -0.44 13.21
N ALA A 159 13.33 -0.29 13.77
CA ALA A 159 12.77 1.03 14.07
C ALA A 159 13.53 1.75 15.20
N ASN A 160 13.96 1.02 16.22
CA ASN A 160 14.79 1.55 17.30
C ASN A 160 16.16 1.96 16.75
N ASN A 161 16.78 1.15 15.90
CA ASN A 161 18.03 1.52 15.23
C ASN A 161 17.87 2.77 14.34
N LYS A 162 16.79 2.90 13.59
CA LYS A 162 16.50 4.13 12.81
C LYS A 162 16.28 5.35 13.72
N ALA A 163 15.64 5.17 14.87
CA ALA A 163 15.49 6.23 15.86
C ALA A 163 16.85 6.66 16.45
N VAL A 164 17.72 5.69 16.72
CA VAL A 164 19.12 5.92 17.13
C VAL A 164 19.85 6.75 16.08
N GLN A 165 19.75 6.41 14.79
CA GLN A 165 20.41 7.20 13.73
C GLN A 165 19.97 8.68 13.74
N GLY A 166 18.66 8.96 13.93
CA GLY A 166 18.17 10.33 14.07
C GLY A 166 18.64 11.03 15.35
N PHE A 167 18.64 10.31 16.47
CA PHE A 167 19.13 10.79 17.77
C PHE A 167 20.61 11.18 17.72
N LEU A 168 21.44 10.37 17.08
CA LEU A 168 22.88 10.62 16.93
C LEU A 168 23.20 11.74 15.93
N ALA A 169 22.25 12.11 15.06
CA ALA A 169 22.43 13.19 14.09
C ALA A 169 22.22 14.60 14.67
N ILE A 170 21.86 14.70 15.96
CA ILE A 170 21.70 15.97 16.66
C ILE A 170 23.06 16.66 16.77
N ALA A 171 23.13 17.95 16.41
CA ALA A 171 24.39 18.65 16.16
C ALA A 171 25.31 18.78 17.39
N ASP A 172 24.77 18.89 18.59
CA ASP A 172 25.51 19.01 19.85
C ASP A 172 25.66 17.67 20.60
N MET A 173 25.33 16.54 19.95
CA MET A 173 25.44 15.20 20.55
C MET A 173 26.91 14.79 20.72
N ASP A 174 27.24 14.19 21.86
CA ASP A 174 28.54 13.54 22.11
C ASP A 174 28.38 12.07 22.51
N ALA A 175 29.48 11.32 22.52
CA ALA A 175 29.45 9.89 22.80
C ALA A 175 28.90 9.54 24.20
N ILE A 176 29.03 10.43 25.20
CA ILE A 176 28.60 10.17 26.58
C ILE A 176 27.07 10.30 26.66
N HIS A 177 26.54 11.44 26.23
CA HIS A 177 25.09 11.67 26.20
C HIS A 177 24.38 10.69 25.27
N ALA A 178 25.05 10.31 24.18
CA ALA A 178 24.53 9.31 23.27
C ALA A 178 24.32 7.96 23.98
N LEU A 179 25.30 7.49 24.74
CA LEU A 179 25.20 6.21 25.46
C LEU A 179 24.03 6.20 26.46
N ASP A 180 23.83 7.30 27.21
CA ASP A 180 22.71 7.45 28.13
C ASP A 180 21.35 7.41 27.40
N GLY A 181 21.27 8.08 26.25
CA GLY A 181 20.07 8.08 25.40
C GLY A 181 19.76 6.71 24.79
N LEU A 182 20.78 5.94 24.39
CA LEU A 182 20.62 4.62 23.77
C LEU A 182 19.86 3.64 24.69
N VAL A 183 20.12 3.67 25.99
CA VAL A 183 19.42 2.81 26.97
C VAL A 183 17.92 3.12 27.02
N SER A 184 17.56 4.40 26.90
CA SER A 184 16.17 4.84 26.86
C SER A 184 15.50 4.46 25.53
N LEU A 185 16.20 4.64 24.41
CA LEU A 185 15.75 4.25 23.07
C LEU A 185 15.49 2.74 22.96
N ALA A 186 16.28 1.92 23.67
CA ALA A 186 16.09 0.47 23.72
C ALA A 186 14.77 0.03 24.37
N ARG A 187 14.13 0.91 25.15
CA ARG A 187 12.87 0.64 25.85
C ARG A 187 11.64 1.14 25.09
N LEU A 188 11.83 1.78 23.94
CA LEU A 188 10.73 2.24 23.10
C LEU A 188 10.14 1.08 22.30
N LYS A 189 8.81 1.04 22.20
CA LYS A 189 8.13 0.19 21.21
C LYS A 189 8.35 0.74 19.80
N ASP A 190 8.20 -0.09 18.76
CA ASP A 190 8.39 0.29 17.35
C ASP A 190 7.74 1.64 16.97
N ASN A 191 6.46 1.83 17.33
CA ASN A 191 5.72 3.06 17.05
C ASN A 191 6.28 4.29 17.80
N GLN A 192 6.72 4.11 19.06
CA GLN A 192 7.35 5.16 19.86
C GLN A 192 8.75 5.49 19.33
N ALA A 193 9.52 4.50 18.89
CA ALA A 193 10.82 4.68 18.25
C ALA A 193 10.68 5.47 16.95
N ARG A 194 9.68 5.16 16.12
CA ARG A 194 9.41 5.93 14.89
C ARG A 194 9.06 7.39 15.19
N ALA A 195 8.26 7.65 16.23
CA ALA A 195 7.95 9.02 16.69
C ALA A 195 9.19 9.74 17.20
N CYS A 196 10.01 9.04 18.00
CA CYS A 196 11.27 9.54 18.53
C CYS A 196 12.26 9.91 17.42
N GLY A 197 12.43 9.06 16.41
CA GLY A 197 13.29 9.35 15.27
C GLY A 197 12.79 10.56 14.47
N ALA A 198 11.47 10.73 14.32
CA ALA A 198 10.90 11.91 13.68
C ALA A 198 11.14 13.18 14.52
N PHE A 199 10.98 13.10 15.84
CA PHE A 199 11.24 14.19 16.76
C PHE A 199 12.71 14.63 16.72
N ALA A 200 13.64 13.68 16.77
CA ALA A 200 15.09 13.96 16.73
C ALA A 200 15.54 14.67 15.44
N LEU A 201 14.85 14.43 14.32
CA LEU A 201 15.15 15.02 13.01
C LEU A 201 14.49 16.39 12.78
N VAL A 202 13.76 16.94 13.76
CA VAL A 202 13.22 18.30 13.68
C VAL A 202 14.37 19.30 13.59
N LYS A 203 14.25 20.29 12.70
CA LYS A 203 15.31 21.27 12.46
C LYS A 203 15.62 22.06 13.74
N GLY A 204 16.91 22.11 14.08
CA GLY A 204 17.39 22.83 15.28
C GLY A 204 17.16 22.08 16.60
N MET A 205 16.88 20.78 16.55
CA MET A 205 16.85 19.93 17.75
C MET A 205 18.22 19.94 18.46
N ASP A 206 18.20 19.94 19.79
CA ASP A 206 19.38 19.88 20.66
C ASP A 206 19.32 18.68 21.62
N THR A 207 20.48 18.32 22.16
CA THR A 207 20.66 17.13 22.98
C THR A 207 19.84 17.19 24.27
N ARG A 208 19.77 18.37 24.92
CA ARG A 208 19.01 18.56 26.16
C ARG A 208 17.52 18.30 25.96
N THR A 209 16.92 18.96 24.97
CA THR A 209 15.49 18.83 24.65
C THR A 209 15.15 17.39 24.28
N MET A 210 16.04 16.73 23.53
CA MET A 210 15.86 15.33 23.15
C MET A 210 15.90 14.39 24.36
N LEU A 211 16.87 14.56 25.27
CA LEU A 211 16.96 13.76 26.49
C LEU A 211 15.75 13.96 27.41
N ASP A 212 15.28 15.21 27.56
CA ASP A 212 14.06 15.53 28.30
C ASP A 212 12.79 14.95 27.65
N ALA A 213 12.79 14.76 26.31
CA ALA A 213 11.69 14.19 25.56
C ALA A 213 11.59 12.66 25.66
N LEU A 214 12.71 11.94 25.84
CA LEU A 214 12.74 10.46 25.82
C LEU A 214 11.76 9.80 26.81
N PRO A 215 11.65 10.25 28.08
CA PRO A 215 10.67 9.70 29.02
C PRO A 215 9.22 9.89 28.56
N LEU A 216 8.91 11.03 27.93
CA LEU A 216 7.58 11.35 27.43
C LEU A 216 7.24 10.54 26.18
N LEU A 217 8.19 10.42 25.24
CA LEU A 217 8.06 9.60 24.04
C LEU A 217 7.80 8.12 24.39
N ARG A 218 8.43 7.62 25.46
CA ARG A 218 8.19 6.26 26.00
C ARG A 218 6.80 6.09 26.60
N GLN A 219 6.19 7.16 27.09
CA GLN A 219 4.85 7.14 27.68
C GLN A 219 3.74 7.31 26.65
N LEU A 220 4.08 7.69 25.41
CA LEU A 220 3.08 7.86 24.37
C LEU A 220 2.29 6.57 24.15
N ARG A 221 0.97 6.72 24.11
CA ARG A 221 0.08 5.65 23.65
C ARG A 221 0.40 5.29 22.21
N GLN A 222 -0.03 4.10 21.80
CA GLN A 222 0.30 3.62 20.47
C GLN A 222 -0.18 4.59 19.37
N ASP A 223 -1.42 5.01 19.51
CA ASP A 223 -2.14 5.86 18.56
C ASP A 223 -1.52 7.27 18.50
N ASP A 224 -1.19 7.84 19.68
CA ASP A 224 -0.54 9.14 19.80
C ASP A 224 0.86 9.14 19.18
N ALA A 225 1.62 8.05 19.30
CA ALA A 225 2.96 7.96 18.71
C ALA A 225 2.91 7.99 17.17
N TRP A 226 1.93 7.32 16.55
CA TRP A 226 1.75 7.39 15.10
C TRP A 226 1.38 8.81 14.64
N ASN A 227 0.43 9.45 15.33
CA ASN A 227 0.02 10.82 15.03
C ASN A 227 1.17 11.83 15.26
N ALA A 228 1.91 11.69 16.37
CA ALA A 228 3.05 12.55 16.70
C ALA A 228 4.17 12.44 15.65
N ARG A 229 4.49 11.23 15.21
CA ARG A 229 5.46 11.00 14.12
C ARG A 229 5.08 11.79 12.86
N CYS A 230 3.82 11.76 12.46
CA CYS A 230 3.34 12.48 11.27
C CYS A 230 3.42 13.99 11.48
N LEU A 231 3.03 14.48 12.66
CA LEU A 231 3.12 15.89 13.00
C LEU A 231 4.56 16.41 12.96
N PHE A 232 5.51 15.71 13.59
CA PHE A 232 6.92 16.14 13.65
C PHE A 232 7.61 16.18 12.28
N ARG A 233 7.09 15.46 11.29
CA ARG A 233 7.61 15.44 9.92
C ARG A 233 7.07 16.56 9.04
N GLN A 234 6.09 17.33 9.51
CA GLN A 234 5.54 18.40 8.71
C GLN A 234 6.56 19.51 8.46
N GLN A 235 6.48 20.11 7.28
CA GLN A 235 7.39 21.18 6.87
C GLN A 235 7.23 22.39 7.80
N GLY A 236 8.36 23.00 8.15
CA GLY A 236 8.40 24.17 9.03
C GLY A 236 8.33 23.87 10.51
N MET A 237 8.20 22.60 10.93
CA MET A 237 8.23 22.23 12.35
C MET A 237 9.56 22.67 13.00
N THR A 238 9.45 23.47 14.06
CA THR A 238 10.59 23.92 14.87
C THR A 238 10.73 23.09 16.14
N ARG A 239 11.92 23.11 16.77
CA ARG A 239 12.18 22.45 18.06
C ARG A 239 11.15 22.85 19.12
N ASP A 240 10.90 24.15 19.28
CA ASP A 240 10.02 24.67 20.33
C ASP A 240 8.54 24.33 20.09
N GLU A 241 8.12 24.23 18.82
CA GLU A 241 6.79 23.72 18.46
C GLU A 241 6.66 22.23 18.72
N ALA A 242 7.64 21.42 18.28
CA ALA A 242 7.64 19.98 18.51
C ALA A 242 7.59 19.66 20.02
N TRP A 243 8.41 20.36 20.81
CA TRP A 243 8.41 20.24 22.27
C TRP A 243 7.05 20.61 22.87
N ARG A 244 6.45 21.73 22.45
CA ARG A 244 5.11 22.14 22.90
C ARG A 244 4.05 21.11 22.55
N TRP A 245 4.07 20.54 21.35
CA TRP A 245 3.14 19.49 20.94
C TRP A 245 3.29 18.23 21.78
N LEU A 246 4.53 17.84 22.10
CA LEU A 246 4.79 16.68 22.95
C LEU A 246 4.22 16.89 24.35
N ILE A 247 4.56 17.99 25.03
CA ILE A 247 4.19 18.19 26.45
C ILE A 247 2.75 18.70 26.66
N ARG A 248 2.20 19.47 25.71
CA ARG A 248 0.88 20.10 25.84
C ARG A 248 -0.24 19.37 25.11
N TYR A 249 0.08 18.33 24.35
CA TYR A 249 -0.92 17.51 23.65
C TYR A 249 -0.64 16.02 23.80
N PHE A 250 0.38 15.47 23.14
CA PHE A 250 0.52 14.01 23.02
C PHE A 250 0.85 13.28 24.31
N ALA A 251 1.58 13.90 25.24
CA ALA A 251 1.85 13.32 26.55
C ALA A 251 0.66 13.42 27.53
N LEU A 252 -0.44 14.06 27.13
CA LEU A 252 -1.64 14.20 27.96
C LEU A 252 -2.63 13.05 27.73
N PRO A 253 -3.47 12.70 28.72
CA PRO A 253 -4.56 11.75 28.53
C PRO A 253 -5.58 12.19 27.46
N PRO A 254 -6.32 11.25 26.83
CA PRO A 254 -7.22 11.54 25.69
C PRO A 254 -8.32 12.54 26.02
N GLU A 255 -8.85 12.49 27.25
CA GLU A 255 -9.90 13.39 27.70
C GLU A 255 -9.41 14.84 27.76
N ILE A 256 -8.11 15.02 28.03
CA ILE A 256 -7.46 16.33 28.03
C ILE A 256 -7.10 16.73 26.60
N GLN A 257 -6.53 15.83 25.80
CA GLN A 257 -6.23 16.05 24.38
C GLN A 257 -7.46 16.57 23.62
N GLU A 258 -8.62 15.93 23.83
CA GLU A 258 -9.88 16.37 23.23
C GLU A 258 -10.20 17.83 23.57
N LYS A 259 -10.11 18.21 24.85
CA LYS A 259 -10.40 19.58 25.29
C LYS A 259 -9.38 20.57 24.72
N GLN A 260 -8.10 20.16 24.63
CA GLN A 260 -7.04 20.99 24.07
C GLN A 260 -7.23 21.22 22.58
N TYR A 261 -7.68 20.21 21.83
CA TYR A 261 -7.91 20.33 20.38
C TYR A 261 -8.82 21.52 20.03
N TYR A 262 -9.93 21.70 20.75
CA TYR A 262 -10.87 22.81 20.51
C TYR A 262 -10.38 24.16 21.03
N ARG A 263 -9.32 24.20 21.86
CA ARG A 263 -8.66 25.44 22.31
C ARG A 263 -7.55 25.92 21.38
N LEU A 264 -7.08 25.06 20.47
CA LEU A 264 -6.10 25.44 19.45
C LEU A 264 -6.66 26.53 18.54
N ASP A 265 -5.79 27.42 18.06
CA ASP A 265 -6.13 28.34 16.98
C ASP A 265 -6.34 27.59 15.65
N GLY A 266 -6.85 28.29 14.64
CA GLY A 266 -7.14 27.72 13.32
C GLY A 266 -5.93 27.02 12.65
N PRO A 267 -4.75 27.67 12.59
CA PRO A 267 -3.54 27.06 12.02
C PRO A 267 -3.09 25.78 12.75
N HIS A 268 -2.94 25.80 14.08
CA HIS A 268 -2.50 24.62 14.83
C HIS A 268 -3.52 23.49 14.77
N ARG A 269 -4.82 23.82 14.76
CA ARG A 269 -5.88 22.82 14.59
C ARG A 269 -5.80 22.14 13.22
N ARG A 270 -5.59 22.91 12.15
CA ARG A 270 -5.37 22.35 10.80
C ARG A 270 -4.13 21.49 10.74
N GLN A 271 -3.04 21.95 11.34
CA GLN A 271 -1.76 21.23 11.42
C GLN A 271 -1.94 19.84 12.05
N LEU A 272 -2.60 19.79 13.21
CA LEU A 272 -2.87 18.56 13.94
C LEU A 272 -3.86 17.65 13.20
N LEU A 273 -4.93 18.21 12.63
CA LEU A 273 -5.88 17.43 11.85
C LEU A 273 -5.23 16.78 10.62
N GLN A 274 -4.27 17.46 9.98
CA GLN A 274 -3.51 16.88 8.87
C GLN A 274 -2.64 15.73 9.36
N ALA A 275 -2.01 15.86 10.54
CA ALA A 275 -1.24 14.77 11.14
C ALA A 275 -2.11 13.55 11.47
N PHE A 276 -3.36 13.76 11.93
CA PHE A 276 -4.32 12.67 12.16
C PHE A 276 -4.74 11.98 10.85
N TYR A 277 -4.92 12.75 9.78
CA TYR A 277 -5.21 12.19 8.47
C TYR A 277 -4.01 11.38 7.94
N ASP A 278 -2.80 11.92 7.98
CA ASP A 278 -1.57 11.27 7.49
C ASP A 278 -1.17 10.06 8.36
N GLY A 279 -1.39 10.11 9.67
CA GLY A 279 -1.22 8.99 10.60
C GLY A 279 -2.33 7.95 10.53
N GLY A 280 -3.41 8.25 9.80
CA GLY A 280 -4.62 7.44 9.74
C GLY A 280 -4.40 6.03 9.19
N GLU A 281 -3.43 5.81 8.31
CA GLU A 281 -3.16 4.48 7.72
C GLU A 281 -2.91 3.40 8.79
N GLU A 282 -1.99 3.65 9.73
CA GLU A 282 -1.63 2.71 10.79
C GLU A 282 -2.80 2.46 11.76
N LEU A 283 -3.60 3.50 12.04
CA LEU A 283 -4.81 3.41 12.86
C LEU A 283 -5.93 2.63 12.16
N ILE A 284 -6.10 2.84 10.87
CA ILE A 284 -7.03 2.08 10.03
C ILE A 284 -6.62 0.62 10.03
N TRP A 285 -5.33 0.30 9.88
CA TRP A 285 -4.82 -1.07 9.98
C TRP A 285 -5.08 -1.67 11.35
N LYS A 286 -4.81 -0.95 12.44
CA LYS A 286 -5.11 -1.42 13.80
C LYS A 286 -6.60 -1.77 13.95
N ILE A 287 -7.51 -0.88 13.55
CA ILE A 287 -8.96 -1.09 13.68
C ILE A 287 -9.46 -2.20 12.75
N ASN A 288 -8.98 -2.24 11.51
CA ASN A 288 -9.35 -3.27 10.55
C ASN A 288 -8.81 -4.64 11.00
N ASN A 289 -7.59 -4.73 11.50
CA ASN A 289 -6.99 -5.99 11.98
C ASN A 289 -7.72 -6.59 13.18
N LEU A 290 -8.50 -5.79 13.92
CA LEU A 290 -9.36 -6.24 15.02
C LEU A 290 -10.77 -6.67 14.56
N HIS A 291 -11.05 -6.72 13.25
CA HIS A 291 -12.31 -7.29 12.74
C HIS A 291 -12.43 -8.80 13.01
N ALA A 292 -11.30 -9.49 13.13
CA ALA A 292 -11.16 -10.91 13.39
C ALA A 292 -9.84 -11.19 14.14
N ILE A 293 -9.55 -12.45 14.48
CA ILE A 293 -8.26 -12.81 15.07
C ILE A 293 -7.21 -12.87 13.96
N THR A 294 -6.24 -11.98 14.01
CA THR A 294 -5.22 -11.83 12.96
C THR A 294 -3.82 -12.23 13.40
N ASP A 295 -2.96 -12.52 12.41
CA ASP A 295 -1.55 -12.79 12.63
C ASP A 295 -0.74 -11.51 12.92
N ARG A 296 0.59 -11.52 12.78
CA ARG A 296 1.41 -10.33 13.03
C ARG A 296 1.34 -9.30 11.89
N PHE A 297 0.91 -9.72 10.72
CA PHE A 297 0.84 -8.89 9.51
C PHE A 297 -0.59 -8.45 9.19
N GLY A 298 -1.58 -8.87 9.99
CA GLY A 298 -2.99 -8.48 9.81
C GLY A 298 -3.83 -9.50 9.03
N PHE A 299 -3.27 -10.65 8.64
CA PHE A 299 -4.05 -11.70 7.98
C PHE A 299 -4.96 -12.41 8.99
N GLU A 300 -6.23 -12.60 8.64
CA GLU A 300 -7.15 -13.40 9.46
C GLU A 300 -6.62 -14.84 9.61
N ILE A 301 -6.56 -15.33 10.84
CA ILE A 301 -6.17 -16.70 11.13
C ILE A 301 -7.42 -17.58 11.02
N PRO A 302 -7.47 -18.54 10.07
CA PRO A 302 -8.63 -19.39 9.89
C PRO A 302 -8.95 -20.20 11.15
N GLU A 303 -10.23 -20.49 11.36
CA GLU A 303 -10.70 -21.30 12.49
C GLU A 303 -9.98 -22.67 12.58
N SER A 304 -9.71 -23.30 11.43
CA SER A 304 -8.98 -24.58 11.38
C SER A 304 -7.55 -24.47 11.89
N VAL A 305 -6.93 -23.29 11.76
CA VAL A 305 -5.58 -23.00 12.25
C VAL A 305 -5.63 -22.66 13.73
N LEU A 306 -6.57 -21.82 14.17
CA LEU A 306 -6.77 -21.50 15.59
C LEU A 306 -7.01 -22.75 16.44
N ARG A 307 -7.78 -23.72 15.94
CA ARG A 307 -8.00 -25.00 16.64
C ARG A 307 -6.75 -25.86 16.82
N ARG A 308 -5.72 -25.63 15.99
CA ARG A 308 -4.42 -26.32 16.09
C ARG A 308 -3.45 -25.60 17.02
N TYR A 309 -3.74 -24.36 17.41
CA TYR A 309 -2.86 -23.62 18.31
C TYR A 309 -2.76 -24.28 19.68
N SER A 310 -1.59 -24.12 20.31
CA SER A 310 -1.40 -24.45 21.71
C SER A 310 -2.06 -23.38 22.62
N PRO A 311 -2.35 -23.70 23.89
CA PRO A 311 -2.81 -22.70 24.85
C PRO A 311 -1.89 -21.49 24.96
N GLU A 312 -0.58 -21.67 24.88
CA GLU A 312 0.43 -20.60 24.93
C GLU A 312 0.33 -19.69 23.71
N GLN A 313 0.12 -20.25 22.53
CA GLN A 313 -0.08 -19.47 21.31
C GLN A 313 -1.37 -18.63 21.40
N LEU A 314 -2.46 -19.19 21.95
CA LEU A 314 -3.71 -18.44 22.18
C LEU A 314 -3.54 -17.36 23.25
N TYR A 315 -2.78 -17.64 24.31
CA TYR A 315 -2.42 -16.67 25.34
C TYR A 315 -1.63 -15.50 24.75
N HIS A 316 -0.59 -15.78 23.95
CA HIS A 316 0.17 -14.73 23.29
C HIS A 316 -0.71 -13.84 22.39
N ARG A 317 -1.72 -14.40 21.72
CA ARG A 317 -2.70 -13.60 20.96
C ARG A 317 -3.54 -12.70 21.86
N PHE A 318 -4.01 -13.23 23.00
CA PHE A 318 -4.77 -12.45 23.97
C PHE A 318 -3.94 -11.28 24.56
N GLN A 319 -2.65 -11.51 24.82
CA GLN A 319 -1.72 -10.49 25.34
C GLN A 319 -1.43 -9.35 24.36
N ARG A 320 -1.84 -9.45 23.09
CA ARG A 320 -1.72 -8.35 22.10
C ARG A 320 -2.87 -7.35 22.17
N LEU A 321 -3.97 -7.67 22.86
CA LEU A 321 -5.13 -6.78 23.00
C LEU A 321 -4.81 -5.61 23.93
N SER A 322 -5.63 -4.55 23.95
CA SER A 322 -5.43 -3.44 24.90
C SER A 322 -5.49 -3.92 26.36
N PRO A 323 -4.75 -3.28 27.28
CA PRO A 323 -4.79 -3.63 28.71
C PRO A 323 -6.21 -3.63 29.29
N GLN A 324 -7.08 -2.72 28.86
CA GLN A 324 -8.47 -2.62 29.30
C GLN A 324 -9.27 -3.86 28.91
N VAL A 325 -9.08 -4.37 27.69
CA VAL A 325 -9.75 -5.59 27.23
C VAL A 325 -9.16 -6.81 27.90
N GLN A 326 -7.84 -6.88 28.06
CA GLN A 326 -7.21 -7.96 28.80
C GLN A 326 -7.75 -8.05 30.22
N PHE A 327 -7.86 -6.92 30.92
CA PHE A 327 -8.45 -6.85 32.25
C PHE A 327 -9.91 -7.33 32.25
N ARG A 328 -10.72 -6.84 31.31
CA ARG A 328 -12.15 -7.19 31.22
C ARG A 328 -12.41 -8.67 30.96
N PHE A 329 -11.62 -9.30 30.09
CA PHE A 329 -11.85 -10.70 29.68
C PHE A 329 -10.91 -11.71 30.36
N GLY A 330 -9.90 -11.23 31.10
CA GLY A 330 -8.86 -12.05 31.70
C GLY A 330 -9.39 -13.03 32.76
N THR A 331 -10.39 -12.62 33.54
CA THR A 331 -11.03 -13.47 34.56
C THR A 331 -11.68 -14.73 33.96
N GLU A 332 -12.23 -14.63 32.75
CA GLU A 332 -12.77 -15.77 32.01
C GLU A 332 -11.68 -16.52 31.21
N PHE A 333 -10.64 -15.82 30.73
CA PHE A 333 -9.64 -16.37 29.82
C PHE A 333 -8.53 -17.15 30.54
N TYR A 334 -7.92 -16.58 31.57
CA TYR A 334 -6.74 -17.15 32.22
C TYR A 334 -6.97 -18.52 32.87
N PRO A 335 -8.13 -18.80 33.52
CA PRO A 335 -8.40 -20.13 34.07
C PRO A 335 -8.46 -21.26 33.03
N LEU A 336 -8.70 -20.92 31.74
CA LEU A 336 -8.81 -21.91 30.68
C LEU A 336 -7.46 -22.41 30.15
N ILE A 337 -6.37 -21.69 30.45
CA ILE A 337 -5.01 -22.04 30.04
C ILE A 337 -4.58 -23.36 30.70
N PRO A 338 -4.58 -23.50 32.04
CA PRO A 338 -4.24 -24.78 32.67
C PRO A 338 -5.27 -25.87 32.38
N ALA A 339 -6.54 -25.52 32.12
CA ALA A 339 -7.59 -26.47 31.78
C ALA A 339 -7.55 -26.99 30.32
N GLY A 340 -6.69 -26.42 29.46
CA GLY A 340 -6.52 -26.86 28.07
C GLY A 340 -7.76 -26.69 27.17
N ASN A 341 -8.77 -25.91 27.59
CA ASN A 341 -10.05 -25.79 26.87
C ASN A 341 -9.97 -24.78 25.71
N ARG A 342 -9.26 -25.16 24.66
CA ARG A 342 -8.95 -24.32 23.49
C ARG A 342 -10.19 -23.77 22.79
N ALA A 343 -11.27 -24.55 22.67
CA ALA A 343 -12.49 -24.09 22.02
C ALA A 343 -13.10 -22.88 22.73
N ARG A 344 -13.14 -22.92 24.06
CA ARG A 344 -13.65 -21.81 24.87
C ARG A 344 -12.67 -20.62 24.90
N MET A 345 -11.37 -20.87 24.90
CA MET A 345 -10.35 -19.82 24.74
C MET A 345 -10.52 -19.06 23.43
N ILE A 346 -10.71 -19.76 22.30
CA ILE A 346 -10.93 -19.15 20.99
C ILE A 346 -12.22 -18.31 21.00
N ALA A 347 -13.31 -18.81 21.60
CA ALA A 347 -14.56 -18.07 21.71
C ALA A 347 -14.40 -16.77 22.50
N ILE A 348 -13.72 -16.81 23.65
CA ILE A 348 -13.43 -15.60 24.45
C ILE A 348 -12.51 -14.65 23.68
N LEU A 349 -11.45 -15.16 23.04
CA LEU A 349 -10.53 -14.36 22.25
C LEU A 349 -11.26 -13.61 21.11
N ARG A 350 -12.22 -14.24 20.44
CA ARG A 350 -13.07 -13.57 19.42
C ARG A 350 -13.87 -12.42 20.01
N ARG A 351 -14.54 -12.63 21.16
CA ARG A 351 -15.29 -11.56 21.84
C ARG A 351 -14.38 -10.43 22.32
N ALA A 352 -13.23 -10.78 22.88
CA ALA A 352 -12.24 -9.83 23.36
C ALA A 352 -11.68 -9.00 22.20
N THR A 353 -11.35 -9.63 21.06
CA THR A 353 -10.89 -8.93 19.86
C THR A 353 -11.93 -7.95 19.32
N ALA A 354 -13.21 -8.37 19.24
CA ALA A 354 -14.29 -7.47 18.83
C ALA A 354 -14.49 -6.29 19.81
N ALA A 355 -14.35 -6.55 21.12
CA ALA A 355 -14.39 -5.50 22.13
C ALA A 355 -13.20 -4.55 22.04
N ASP A 356 -12.01 -5.05 21.68
CA ASP A 356 -10.78 -4.27 21.52
C ASP A 356 -10.85 -3.32 20.33
N ARG A 357 -11.54 -3.75 19.26
CA ARG A 357 -11.86 -2.87 18.13
C ARG A 357 -12.68 -1.66 18.56
N LEU A 358 -13.71 -1.88 19.38
CA LEU A 358 -14.53 -0.79 19.92
C LEU A 358 -13.76 0.05 20.94
N GLN A 359 -12.93 -0.56 21.78
CA GLN A 359 -12.09 0.15 22.73
C GLN A 359 -11.09 1.07 22.02
N THR A 360 -10.44 0.57 20.97
CA THR A 360 -9.54 1.38 20.11
C THR A 360 -10.24 2.63 19.60
N ALA A 361 -11.47 2.52 19.08
CA ALA A 361 -12.23 3.68 18.63
C ALA A 361 -12.60 4.64 19.78
N ARG A 362 -12.86 4.13 20.99
CA ARG A 362 -13.17 4.94 22.17
C ARG A 362 -11.96 5.70 22.72
N ASP A 363 -10.76 5.17 22.51
CA ASP A 363 -9.50 5.75 23.00
C ASP A 363 -8.99 6.91 22.12
N LEU A 364 -9.51 7.06 20.90
CA LEU A 364 -9.18 8.16 19.99
C LEU A 364 -9.93 9.45 20.36
N VAL A 365 -9.42 10.62 19.98
CA VAL A 365 -10.17 11.89 20.06
C VAL A 365 -11.17 12.03 18.90
N SER A 366 -12.16 12.92 19.01
CA SER A 366 -13.21 13.07 17.97
C SER A 366 -12.64 13.53 16.63
N ALA A 367 -11.60 14.38 16.67
CA ALA A 367 -10.90 14.83 15.48
C ALA A 367 -10.16 13.69 14.76
N ASP A 368 -9.55 12.76 15.51
CA ASP A 368 -8.97 11.52 14.97
C ASP A 368 -10.04 10.68 14.28
N ILE A 369 -11.16 10.40 14.95
CA ILE A 369 -12.25 9.61 14.36
C ILE A 369 -12.79 10.28 13.10
N TYR A 370 -12.92 11.61 13.10
CA TYR A 370 -13.32 12.38 11.92
C TYR A 370 -12.30 12.25 10.77
N ALA A 371 -11.00 12.31 11.05
CA ALA A 371 -9.95 12.09 10.07
C ALA A 371 -9.98 10.67 9.49
N LEU A 372 -10.19 9.65 10.33
CA LEU A 372 -10.34 8.25 9.89
C LEU A 372 -11.60 8.06 9.03
N LEU A 373 -12.74 8.61 9.45
CA LEU A 373 -14.00 8.53 8.70
C LEU A 373 -13.95 9.32 7.39
N SER A 374 -13.04 10.28 7.25
CA SER A 374 -12.77 10.96 5.98
C SER A 374 -12.01 10.06 5.00
N GLN A 375 -11.41 8.96 5.47
CA GLN A 375 -10.73 7.93 4.69
C GLN A 375 -11.59 6.67 4.56
N GLY A 376 -12.91 6.84 4.38
CA GLY A 376 -13.88 5.74 4.46
C GLY A 376 -13.66 4.58 3.49
N SER A 377 -12.94 4.79 2.38
CA SER A 377 -12.59 3.72 1.43
C SER A 377 -11.62 2.68 2.00
N GLU A 378 -10.74 3.09 2.92
CA GLU A 378 -9.71 2.23 3.49
C GLU A 378 -10.22 1.46 4.73
N LEU A 379 -11.33 1.90 5.31
CA LEU A 379 -12.00 1.23 6.42
C LEU A 379 -12.92 0.11 5.92
N TYR A 380 -12.91 -1.02 6.64
CA TYR A 380 -13.97 -2.03 6.44
C TYR A 380 -15.33 -1.43 6.76
N ASP A 381 -16.37 -1.90 6.08
CA ASP A 381 -17.73 -1.42 6.32
C ASP A 381 -18.13 -1.57 7.78
N SER A 382 -17.76 -2.68 8.43
CA SER A 382 -18.01 -2.86 9.86
C SER A 382 -17.16 -1.94 10.76
N SER A 383 -15.92 -1.60 10.37
CA SER A 383 -15.10 -0.62 11.11
C SER A 383 -15.76 0.75 11.06
N PHE A 384 -16.24 1.13 9.86
CA PHE A 384 -16.84 2.42 9.61
C PHE A 384 -18.22 2.53 10.26
N ARG A 385 -19.15 1.66 9.85
CA ARG A 385 -20.59 1.78 10.12
C ARG A 385 -20.97 1.39 11.54
N ASP A 386 -20.28 0.39 12.10
CA ASP A 386 -20.69 -0.28 13.34
C ASP A 386 -19.78 0.08 14.52
N ILE A 387 -18.57 0.60 14.25
CA ILE A 387 -17.61 0.98 15.28
C ILE A 387 -17.40 2.50 15.33
N LEU A 388 -16.84 3.11 14.27
CA LEU A 388 -16.43 4.52 14.31
C LEU A 388 -17.61 5.49 14.27
N VAL A 389 -18.59 5.27 13.38
CA VAL A 389 -19.77 6.14 13.25
C VAL A 389 -20.57 6.23 14.56
N PRO A 390 -20.92 5.12 15.24
CA PRO A 390 -21.64 5.19 16.51
C PRO A 390 -20.88 5.95 17.60
N VAL A 391 -19.55 5.73 17.71
CA VAL A 391 -18.71 6.44 18.69
C VAL A 391 -18.68 7.94 18.40
N LEU A 392 -18.48 8.34 17.14
CA LEU A 392 -18.50 9.76 16.79
C LEU A 392 -19.88 10.39 17.02
N LYS A 393 -20.96 9.74 16.61
CA LYS A 393 -22.34 10.24 16.80
C LYS A 393 -22.65 10.44 18.28
N GLN A 394 -22.25 9.50 19.14
CA GLN A 394 -22.41 9.66 20.59
C GLN A 394 -21.68 10.90 21.12
N ARG A 395 -20.49 11.21 20.60
CA ARG A 395 -19.70 12.39 21.01
C ARG A 395 -20.26 13.70 20.47
N ILE A 396 -20.77 13.71 19.24
CA ILE A 396 -21.47 14.87 18.69
C ILE A 396 -22.73 15.16 19.52
N ARG A 397 -23.51 14.13 19.87
CA ARG A 397 -24.67 14.29 20.76
C ARG A 397 -24.29 14.87 22.12
N SER A 398 -23.20 14.41 22.74
CA SER A 398 -22.86 14.82 24.11
C SER A 398 -22.09 16.14 24.22
N ARG A 399 -21.45 16.60 23.14
CA ARG A 399 -20.56 17.79 23.16
C ARG A 399 -20.97 18.92 22.23
N HIS A 400 -21.84 18.63 21.27
CA HIS A 400 -22.24 19.57 20.22
C HIS A 400 -23.76 19.57 20.03
N ASP A 401 -24.53 19.18 21.06
CA ASP A 401 -26.01 19.15 21.05
C ASP A 401 -26.62 18.43 19.85
N ASP A 402 -25.94 17.37 19.39
CA ASP A 402 -26.29 16.59 18.20
C ASP A 402 -26.22 17.36 16.86
N SER A 403 -25.60 18.55 16.86
CA SER A 403 -25.39 19.42 15.70
C SER A 403 -24.13 19.04 14.92
N LEU A 404 -24.33 18.45 13.73
CA LEU A 404 -23.24 18.20 12.78
C LEU A 404 -22.55 19.51 12.36
N LEU A 405 -23.31 20.60 12.21
CA LEU A 405 -22.76 21.87 11.76
C LEU A 405 -21.77 22.45 12.76
N ASP A 406 -22.12 22.44 14.05
CA ASP A 406 -21.25 22.97 15.10
C ASP A 406 -20.02 22.08 15.29
N PHE A 407 -20.21 20.76 15.21
CA PHE A 407 -19.11 19.82 15.19
C PHE A 407 -18.11 20.11 14.06
N LEU A 408 -18.58 20.31 12.81
CA LEU A 408 -17.70 20.59 11.67
C LEU A 408 -16.98 21.93 11.81
N LYS A 409 -17.69 23.00 12.20
CA LYS A 409 -17.10 24.34 12.39
C LYS A 409 -16.03 24.34 13.48
N GLN A 410 -16.23 23.59 14.56
CA GLN A 410 -15.28 23.49 15.65
C GLN A 410 -14.13 22.52 15.34
N THR A 411 -14.41 21.40 14.67
CA THR A 411 -13.39 20.36 14.43
C THR A 411 -12.49 20.70 13.25
N ASP A 412 -13.06 21.20 12.16
CA ASP A 412 -12.37 21.48 10.89
C ASP A 412 -12.76 22.86 10.34
N PRO A 413 -12.38 23.96 11.01
CA PRO A 413 -12.71 25.32 10.57
C PRO A 413 -12.10 25.67 9.20
N GLY A 414 -11.07 24.94 8.77
CA GLY A 414 -10.42 25.11 7.47
C GLY A 414 -11.11 24.39 6.31
N ASN A 415 -12.19 23.63 6.58
CA ASN A 415 -12.88 22.79 5.61
C ASN A 415 -11.93 21.86 4.84
N MET A 416 -10.95 21.29 5.55
CA MET A 416 -9.91 20.45 4.96
C MET A 416 -10.46 19.10 4.53
N LEU A 417 -11.24 18.45 5.40
CA LEU A 417 -11.74 17.08 5.23
C LEU A 417 -13.26 17.02 5.12
N VAL A 418 -13.97 18.16 5.18
CA VAL A 418 -15.45 18.18 5.20
C VAL A 418 -16.05 17.45 4.00
N ALA A 419 -15.57 17.70 2.78
CA ALA A 419 -16.08 16.97 1.62
C ALA A 419 -15.79 15.47 1.73
N ASP A 420 -14.56 15.08 2.06
CA ASP A 420 -14.13 13.67 2.20
C ASP A 420 -14.95 12.92 3.25
N PHE A 421 -15.24 13.55 4.39
CA PHE A 421 -16.10 13.01 5.44
C PHE A 421 -17.53 12.80 4.96
N ILE A 422 -18.13 13.82 4.34
CA ILE A 422 -19.53 13.78 3.89
C ILE A 422 -19.69 12.79 2.72
N VAL A 423 -18.71 12.75 1.82
CA VAL A 423 -18.60 11.73 0.78
C VAL A 423 -18.54 10.36 1.44
N SER A 424 -17.62 10.10 2.36
CA SER A 424 -17.49 8.80 3.02
C SER A 424 -18.77 8.37 3.76
N LEU A 425 -19.47 9.30 4.42
CA LEU A 425 -20.77 9.02 5.03
C LEU A 425 -21.84 8.63 4.00
N ALA A 426 -21.90 9.32 2.86
CA ALA A 426 -22.81 8.98 1.77
C ALA A 426 -22.47 7.60 1.19
N GLN A 427 -21.19 7.32 0.93
CA GLN A 427 -20.71 6.04 0.41
C GLN A 427 -21.05 4.85 1.31
N LYS A 428 -21.01 5.05 2.64
CA LYS A 428 -21.26 3.98 3.61
C LYS A 428 -22.70 3.95 4.12
N GLY A 429 -23.60 4.72 3.51
CA GLY A 429 -25.02 4.78 3.87
C GLY A 429 -25.27 5.30 5.29
N LYS A 430 -24.45 6.25 5.75
CA LYS A 430 -24.51 6.87 7.08
C LYS A 430 -24.77 8.38 7.04
N LEU A 431 -25.08 8.93 5.86
CA LEU A 431 -25.37 10.36 5.71
C LEU A 431 -26.54 10.82 6.60
N THR A 432 -27.64 10.07 6.59
CA THR A 432 -28.84 10.35 7.41
C THR A 432 -28.61 10.19 8.92
N THR A 433 -27.52 9.54 9.33
CA THR A 433 -27.16 9.44 10.76
C THR A 433 -26.72 10.80 11.33
N PHE A 434 -26.19 11.69 10.48
CA PHE A 434 -25.64 12.98 10.91
C PHE A 434 -26.35 14.20 10.31
N PHE A 435 -26.91 14.09 9.08
CA PHE A 435 -27.55 15.24 8.43
C PHE A 435 -28.83 15.67 9.15
N PRO A 436 -29.02 16.98 9.38
CA PRO A 436 -30.26 17.50 9.95
C PRO A 436 -31.40 17.46 8.92
N GLU A 437 -32.63 17.40 9.41
CA GLU A 437 -33.83 17.53 8.56
C GLU A 437 -34.13 18.99 8.18
N ASP A 438 -33.63 19.96 8.96
CA ASP A 438 -33.83 21.39 8.73
C ASP A 438 -33.07 21.92 7.50
N ASP A 439 -33.80 22.59 6.60
CA ASP A 439 -33.27 23.15 5.35
C ASP A 439 -32.17 24.20 5.58
N THR A 440 -32.34 25.07 6.57
CA THR A 440 -31.39 26.16 6.84
C THR A 440 -30.05 25.58 7.28
N LEU A 441 -30.06 24.59 8.17
CA LEU A 441 -28.87 23.89 8.63
C LEU A 441 -28.24 23.07 7.50
N GLN A 442 -29.04 22.37 6.67
CA GLN A 442 -28.52 21.68 5.49
C GLN A 442 -27.78 22.64 4.56
N ARG A 443 -28.36 23.81 4.24
CA ARG A 443 -27.71 24.83 3.40
C ARG A 443 -26.40 25.34 4.02
N GLN A 444 -26.32 25.47 5.34
CA GLN A 444 -25.08 25.88 6.01
C GLN A 444 -23.99 24.79 5.93
N ILE A 445 -24.34 23.52 6.11
CA ILE A 445 -23.41 22.39 5.92
C ILE A 445 -22.94 22.35 4.47
N LEU A 446 -23.86 22.53 3.51
CA LEU A 446 -23.53 22.55 2.08
C LEU A 446 -22.56 23.68 1.68
N LYS A 447 -22.55 24.81 2.41
CA LYS A 447 -21.51 25.84 2.21
C LYS A 447 -20.12 25.32 2.56
N LEU A 448 -19.99 24.56 3.65
CA LEU A 448 -18.73 23.93 4.06
C LEU A 448 -18.30 22.84 3.07
N VAL A 449 -19.26 22.00 2.65
CA VAL A 449 -19.03 20.97 1.61
C VAL A 449 -18.56 21.61 0.31
N ALA A 450 -19.22 22.67 -0.17
CA ALA A 450 -18.83 23.36 -1.39
C ALA A 450 -17.42 23.97 -1.30
N ALA A 451 -17.06 24.56 -0.15
CA ALA A 451 -15.72 25.12 0.06
C ALA A 451 -14.61 24.07 0.04
N SER A 452 -14.93 22.82 0.39
CA SER A 452 -14.00 21.69 0.38
C SER A 452 -14.00 20.97 -0.99
N ALA A 453 -15.18 20.61 -1.52
CA ALA A 453 -15.35 19.83 -2.75
C ALA A 453 -14.98 20.59 -4.03
N PHE A 454 -15.13 21.93 -4.04
CA PHE A 454 -14.93 22.75 -5.25
C PHE A 454 -13.54 23.41 -5.29
N ARG A 455 -12.57 22.87 -4.54
CA ARG A 455 -11.21 23.41 -4.45
C ARG A 455 -10.36 23.10 -5.70
N ASN A 456 -10.47 21.88 -6.24
CA ASN A 456 -9.69 21.42 -7.39
C ASN A 456 -10.42 20.25 -8.10
N GLU A 457 -9.83 19.78 -9.21
CA GLU A 457 -10.39 18.70 -10.05
C GLU A 457 -10.53 17.36 -9.31
N ASP A 458 -9.57 17.01 -8.46
CA ASP A 458 -9.59 15.75 -7.70
C ASP A 458 -10.69 15.75 -6.63
N SER A 459 -10.91 16.88 -5.95
CA SER A 459 -11.98 17.04 -4.96
C SER A 459 -13.37 16.95 -5.58
N ILE A 460 -13.60 17.57 -6.75
CA ILE A 460 -14.91 17.51 -7.42
C ILE A 460 -15.18 16.11 -7.99
N LEU A 461 -14.15 15.41 -8.48
CA LEU A 461 -14.27 14.00 -8.88
C LEU A 461 -14.75 13.12 -7.73
N LEU A 462 -14.09 13.22 -6.57
CA LEU A 462 -14.45 12.44 -5.40
C LEU A 462 -15.89 12.73 -4.95
N PHE A 463 -16.28 14.01 -4.97
CA PHE A 463 -17.62 14.46 -4.66
C PHE A 463 -18.69 13.95 -5.64
N SER A 464 -18.38 13.90 -6.94
CA SER A 464 -19.34 13.50 -7.99
C SER A 464 -19.91 12.09 -7.80
N ALA A 465 -19.10 11.18 -7.24
CA ALA A 465 -19.47 9.78 -7.06
C ALA A 465 -20.59 9.55 -6.04
N THR A 466 -20.81 10.51 -5.14
CA THR A 466 -21.88 10.44 -4.12
C THR A 466 -22.93 11.52 -4.29
N PHE A 467 -22.85 12.32 -5.35
CA PHE A 467 -23.73 13.46 -5.55
C PHE A 467 -25.20 13.06 -5.59
N MET A 468 -25.55 11.95 -6.25
CA MET A 468 -26.91 11.40 -6.25
C MET A 468 -27.41 11.09 -4.84
N HIS A 469 -26.61 10.39 -4.04
CA HIS A 469 -26.94 10.02 -2.66
C HIS A 469 -27.12 11.24 -1.78
N LEU A 470 -26.27 12.26 -1.95
CA LEU A 470 -26.43 13.54 -1.29
C LEU A 470 -27.74 14.21 -1.69
N LEU A 471 -28.03 14.33 -3.00
CA LEU A 471 -29.28 14.94 -3.48
C LEU A 471 -30.51 14.22 -2.90
N GLN A 472 -30.50 12.89 -2.80
CA GLN A 472 -31.63 12.14 -2.24
C GLN A 472 -31.94 12.49 -0.77
N VAL A 473 -30.92 12.80 0.03
CA VAL A 473 -31.07 13.16 1.45
C VAL A 473 -31.45 14.63 1.65
N LEU A 474 -31.04 15.51 0.74
CA LEU A 474 -31.32 16.94 0.85
C LEU A 474 -32.79 17.28 0.65
N THR A 475 -33.27 18.31 1.33
CA THR A 475 -34.55 18.98 1.03
C THR A 475 -34.53 19.57 -0.40
N PRO A 476 -35.69 19.74 -1.07
CA PRO A 476 -35.73 20.34 -2.42
C PRO A 476 -35.02 21.70 -2.51
N ASP A 477 -35.13 22.47 -1.44
CA ASP A 477 -34.59 23.80 -1.30
C ASP A 477 -33.06 23.81 -1.11
N ALA A 478 -32.52 22.85 -0.34
CA ALA A 478 -31.08 22.64 -0.19
C ALA A 478 -30.46 22.06 -1.47
N ARG A 479 -31.17 21.20 -2.22
CA ARG A 479 -30.73 20.74 -3.56
C ARG A 479 -30.56 21.92 -4.51
N SER A 480 -31.59 22.77 -4.61
CA SER A 480 -31.58 23.96 -5.48
C SER A 480 -30.46 24.93 -5.08
N PHE A 481 -30.14 25.03 -3.78
CA PHE A 481 -29.00 25.81 -3.30
C PHE A 481 -27.65 25.25 -3.79
N LEU A 482 -27.44 23.93 -3.70
CA LEU A 482 -26.22 23.27 -4.16
C LEU A 482 -26.02 23.41 -5.67
N ILE A 483 -27.08 23.19 -6.46
CA ILE A 483 -27.04 23.33 -7.93
C ILE A 483 -26.66 24.76 -8.34
N ARG A 484 -27.27 25.78 -7.71
CA ARG A 484 -26.91 27.19 -7.93
C ARG A 484 -25.45 27.47 -7.58
N ARG A 485 -24.93 26.88 -6.49
CA ARG A 485 -23.52 27.03 -6.11
C ARG A 485 -22.60 26.38 -7.14
N MET A 486 -22.91 25.19 -7.62
CA MET A 486 -22.13 24.53 -8.67
C MET A 486 -22.09 25.37 -9.95
N ALA A 487 -23.24 25.85 -10.43
CA ALA A 487 -23.30 26.73 -11.60
C ALA A 487 -22.46 28.01 -11.43
N ALA A 488 -22.57 28.67 -10.27
CA ALA A 488 -21.81 29.88 -9.97
C ALA A 488 -20.29 29.64 -9.84
N VAL A 489 -19.85 28.44 -9.49
CA VAL A 489 -18.42 28.11 -9.49
C VAL A 489 -17.97 27.75 -10.91
N ALA A 490 -18.77 27.05 -11.71
CA ALA A 490 -18.47 26.79 -13.11
C ALA A 490 -18.31 28.10 -13.91
N ASP A 491 -19.15 29.10 -13.65
CA ASP A 491 -19.05 30.42 -14.28
C ASP A 491 -17.77 31.19 -13.88
N ARG A 492 -17.13 30.84 -12.74
CA ARG A 492 -15.91 31.48 -12.23
C ARG A 492 -14.63 30.64 -12.41
N GLY A 493 -14.78 29.35 -12.73
CA GLY A 493 -13.70 28.39 -12.79
C GLY A 493 -12.87 28.47 -14.08
N ALA A 494 -11.67 27.89 -14.06
CA ALA A 494 -10.87 27.67 -15.26
C ALA A 494 -11.38 26.46 -16.06
N GLY A 495 -11.15 26.46 -17.38
CA GLY A 495 -11.84 25.62 -18.37
C GLY A 495 -12.09 24.16 -17.99
N SER A 496 -11.11 23.42 -17.46
CA SER A 496 -11.31 22.01 -17.11
C SER A 496 -12.19 21.81 -15.87
N PHE A 497 -12.06 22.65 -14.84
CA PHE A 497 -12.93 22.58 -13.67
C PHE A 497 -14.38 22.92 -14.04
N SER A 498 -14.58 23.99 -14.81
CA SER A 498 -15.91 24.39 -15.29
C SER A 498 -16.55 23.31 -16.18
N ARG A 499 -15.75 22.67 -17.04
CA ARG A 499 -16.18 21.53 -17.86
C ARG A 499 -16.64 20.35 -17.00
N LEU A 500 -15.92 19.98 -15.95
CA LEU A 500 -16.32 18.89 -15.04
C LEU A 500 -17.66 19.19 -14.35
N VAL A 501 -17.83 20.40 -13.82
CA VAL A 501 -19.09 20.82 -13.19
C VAL A 501 -20.24 20.82 -14.21
N ASN A 502 -19.98 21.31 -15.42
CA ASN A 502 -20.94 21.32 -16.52
C ASN A 502 -21.39 19.89 -16.88
N VAL A 503 -20.46 18.94 -17.00
CA VAL A 503 -20.74 17.52 -17.27
C VAL A 503 -21.54 16.89 -16.14
N ILE A 504 -21.18 17.15 -14.88
CA ILE A 504 -21.94 16.66 -13.72
C ILE A 504 -23.40 17.12 -13.85
N LEU A 505 -23.63 18.42 -13.99
CA LEU A 505 -24.98 18.96 -14.04
C LEU A 505 -25.78 18.49 -15.28
N GLN A 506 -25.14 18.41 -16.46
CA GLN A 506 -25.77 17.85 -17.67
C GLN A 506 -26.18 16.39 -17.48
N TYR A 507 -25.33 15.58 -16.83
CA TYR A 507 -25.64 14.18 -16.54
C TYR A 507 -26.88 14.06 -15.63
N TYR A 508 -26.96 14.86 -14.56
CA TYR A 508 -28.14 14.84 -13.68
C TYR A 508 -29.41 15.36 -14.34
N LEU A 509 -29.30 16.35 -15.24
CA LEU A 509 -30.43 16.81 -16.04
C LEU A 509 -31.00 15.70 -16.92
N ARG A 510 -30.12 14.87 -17.51
CA ARG A 510 -30.49 13.76 -18.39
C ARG A 510 -31.02 12.55 -17.63
N GLU A 511 -30.30 12.08 -16.62
CA GLU A 511 -30.56 10.78 -15.99
C GLU A 511 -31.44 10.88 -14.73
N TYR A 512 -31.46 12.03 -14.04
CA TYR A 512 -32.22 12.21 -12.80
C TYR A 512 -33.02 13.53 -12.75
N PRO A 513 -33.85 13.84 -13.77
CA PRO A 513 -34.61 15.09 -13.81
C PRO A 513 -35.55 15.25 -12.60
N GLY A 514 -36.03 14.15 -12.02
CA GLY A 514 -36.90 14.16 -10.83
C GLY A 514 -36.22 14.68 -9.55
N LEU A 515 -34.88 14.74 -9.50
CA LEU A 515 -34.15 15.33 -8.38
C LEU A 515 -33.92 16.84 -8.53
N LEU A 516 -34.30 17.42 -9.68
CA LEU A 516 -34.07 18.82 -10.04
C LEU A 516 -35.37 19.59 -10.14
N ALA A 517 -35.42 20.76 -9.50
CA ALA A 517 -36.55 21.69 -9.63
C ALA A 517 -36.61 22.28 -11.06
N PRO A 518 -37.79 22.74 -11.53
CA PRO A 518 -37.90 23.33 -12.87
C PRO A 518 -36.91 24.48 -13.13
N ALA A 519 -36.69 25.34 -12.14
CA ALA A 519 -35.74 26.46 -12.24
C ALA A 519 -34.28 25.96 -12.36
N ASP A 520 -33.91 24.89 -11.67
CA ASP A 520 -32.57 24.29 -11.76
C ASP A 520 -32.33 23.71 -13.15
N ARG A 521 -33.33 23.06 -13.76
CA ARG A 521 -33.21 22.53 -15.12
C ARG A 521 -32.92 23.62 -16.13
N VAL A 522 -33.62 24.76 -16.02
CA VAL A 522 -33.38 25.94 -16.87
C VAL A 522 -31.97 26.51 -16.63
N LEU A 523 -31.53 26.59 -15.37
CA LEU A 523 -30.19 27.05 -15.02
C LEU A 523 -29.10 26.16 -15.65
N ILE A 524 -29.24 24.84 -15.54
CA ILE A 524 -28.28 23.88 -16.10
C ILE A 524 -28.23 23.97 -17.62
N LEU A 525 -29.38 24.06 -18.30
CA LEU A 525 -29.44 24.24 -19.75
C LEU A 525 -28.73 25.52 -20.21
N ARG A 526 -28.99 26.65 -19.54
CA ARG A 526 -28.32 27.92 -19.85
C ARG A 526 -26.80 27.84 -19.63
N MET A 527 -26.37 27.19 -18.54
CA MET A 527 -24.96 26.98 -18.28
C MET A 527 -24.31 26.10 -19.36
N ALA A 528 -24.96 25.01 -19.78
CA ALA A 528 -24.46 24.14 -20.84
C ALA A 528 -24.34 24.88 -22.18
N ILE A 529 -25.26 25.78 -22.52
CA ILE A 529 -25.15 26.63 -23.72
C ILE A 529 -23.94 27.57 -23.62
N ARG A 530 -23.70 28.18 -22.46
CA ARG A 530 -22.58 29.12 -22.26
C ARG A 530 -21.21 28.47 -22.32
N HIS A 531 -21.08 27.29 -21.71
CA HIS A 531 -19.78 26.60 -21.55
C HIS A 531 -19.54 25.50 -22.58
N GLY A 532 -20.48 25.30 -23.50
CA GLY A 532 -20.48 24.19 -24.46
C GLY A 532 -21.16 22.94 -23.92
N THR A 533 -22.02 22.34 -24.74
CA THR A 533 -22.66 21.06 -24.42
C THR A 533 -21.68 19.91 -24.67
N GLU A 534 -21.61 18.96 -23.75
CA GLU A 534 -20.75 17.80 -23.89
C GLU A 534 -21.56 16.61 -24.36
N ASP A 535 -21.16 15.96 -25.46
CA ASP A 535 -21.79 14.73 -25.86
C ASP A 535 -21.40 13.59 -24.90
N LEU A 536 -22.25 13.33 -23.92
CA LEU A 536 -22.06 12.24 -22.96
C LEU A 536 -22.10 10.86 -23.64
N GLY A 537 -22.70 10.75 -24.84
CA GLY A 537 -22.80 9.51 -25.60
C GLY A 537 -21.43 8.95 -26.00
N ARG A 538 -20.45 9.80 -26.31
CA ARG A 538 -19.09 9.35 -26.68
C ARG A 538 -18.40 8.56 -25.57
N TYR A 539 -18.74 8.83 -24.31
CA TYR A 539 -18.16 8.14 -23.15
C TYR A 539 -18.86 6.81 -22.82
N GLN A 540 -19.98 6.53 -23.48
CA GLN A 540 -20.73 5.27 -23.40
C GLN A 540 -20.28 4.26 -24.47
N VAL A 541 -19.39 4.65 -25.38
CA VAL A 541 -18.87 3.77 -26.42
C VAL A 541 -18.06 2.63 -25.79
N THR A 542 -18.22 1.43 -26.33
CA THR A 542 -17.55 0.21 -25.85
C THR A 542 -16.49 -0.26 -26.85
N PRO A 543 -15.49 -1.04 -26.39
CA PRO A 543 -14.47 -1.62 -27.27
C PRO A 543 -14.89 -2.96 -27.89
N PHE A 544 -16.19 -3.30 -27.95
CA PHE A 544 -16.63 -4.67 -28.21
C PHE A 544 -16.30 -5.20 -29.61
N ALA A 545 -16.22 -4.33 -30.61
CA ALA A 545 -15.69 -4.72 -31.93
C ALA A 545 -14.25 -5.26 -31.83
N ALA A 546 -13.38 -4.54 -31.12
CA ALA A 546 -11.99 -4.93 -30.89
C ALA A 546 -11.85 -6.12 -29.93
N TRP A 547 -12.78 -6.29 -28.98
CA TRP A 547 -12.80 -7.47 -28.12
C TRP A 547 -13.22 -8.75 -28.85
N LYS A 548 -14.05 -8.65 -29.89
CA LYS A 548 -14.56 -9.81 -30.62
C LYS A 548 -13.72 -10.20 -31.84
N SER A 549 -12.70 -9.40 -32.19
CA SER A 549 -11.94 -9.55 -33.43
C SER A 549 -11.20 -10.88 -33.58
N ASP A 550 -10.82 -11.52 -32.46
CA ASP A 550 -10.11 -12.81 -32.44
C ASP A 550 -11.03 -14.00 -32.09
N HIS A 551 -12.35 -13.78 -32.08
CA HIS A 551 -13.37 -14.75 -31.68
C HIS A 551 -13.19 -15.30 -30.25
N ARG A 552 -12.54 -14.55 -29.36
CA ARG A 552 -12.30 -14.94 -27.97
C ARG A 552 -12.59 -13.79 -27.01
N LEU A 553 -13.19 -14.10 -25.87
CA LEU A 553 -13.31 -13.18 -24.73
C LEU A 553 -12.72 -13.88 -23.51
N ALA A 554 -11.69 -13.30 -22.91
CA ALA A 554 -10.91 -13.90 -21.86
C ALA A 554 -10.73 -12.98 -20.65
N SER A 555 -10.75 -13.62 -19.48
CA SER A 555 -10.50 -12.93 -18.23
C SER A 555 -9.65 -13.75 -17.28
N VAL A 556 -8.99 -13.09 -16.34
CA VAL A 556 -8.36 -13.73 -15.17
C VAL A 556 -8.99 -13.22 -13.88
N SER A 557 -9.35 -14.13 -12.98
CA SER A 557 -9.77 -13.84 -11.60
C SER A 557 -8.69 -14.28 -10.62
N ILE A 558 -8.25 -13.37 -9.76
CA ILE A 558 -7.17 -13.58 -8.76
C ILE A 558 -7.79 -13.73 -7.38
N PHE A 559 -7.61 -14.87 -6.72
CA PHE A 559 -8.14 -15.15 -5.39
C PHE A 559 -7.01 -15.19 -4.35
N HIS A 560 -7.21 -14.50 -3.22
CA HIS A 560 -6.27 -14.56 -2.11
C HIS A 560 -6.34 -15.93 -1.37
N PRO A 561 -5.24 -16.48 -0.84
CA PRO A 561 -5.22 -17.78 -0.13
C PRO A 561 -5.80 -17.73 1.31
N ASP A 562 -6.77 -16.86 1.58
CA ASP A 562 -7.46 -16.74 2.88
C ASP A 562 -8.88 -17.35 2.86
N ASP A 563 -9.63 -17.22 3.96
CA ASP A 563 -11.00 -17.74 4.05
C ASP A 563 -11.97 -17.04 3.08
N ASP A 564 -11.79 -15.75 2.82
CA ASP A 564 -12.63 -14.98 1.91
C ASP A 564 -12.36 -15.32 0.45
N GLY A 565 -11.09 -15.39 0.06
CA GLY A 565 -10.67 -15.81 -1.27
C GLY A 565 -11.08 -17.26 -1.58
N ARG A 566 -11.02 -18.17 -0.59
CA ARG A 566 -11.59 -19.52 -0.70
C ARG A 566 -13.09 -19.49 -0.96
N ARG A 567 -13.87 -18.72 -0.19
CA ARG A 567 -15.33 -18.60 -0.35
C ARG A 567 -15.69 -17.97 -1.70
N SER A 568 -14.96 -16.93 -2.09
CA SER A 568 -15.09 -16.24 -3.37
C SER A 568 -14.81 -17.17 -4.55
N PHE A 569 -13.76 -18.00 -4.47
CA PHE A 569 -13.47 -19.01 -5.49
C PHE A 569 -14.61 -20.01 -5.63
N LEU A 570 -15.10 -20.56 -4.52
CA LEU A 570 -16.22 -21.49 -4.53
C LEU A 570 -17.47 -20.87 -5.16
N SER A 571 -17.80 -19.63 -4.80
CA SER A 571 -18.94 -18.90 -5.33
C SER A 571 -18.81 -18.66 -6.83
N ASN A 572 -17.66 -18.13 -7.27
CA ASN A 572 -17.42 -17.79 -8.67
C ASN A 572 -17.45 -19.02 -9.57
N VAL A 573 -16.72 -20.08 -9.20
CA VAL A 573 -16.67 -21.32 -9.99
C VAL A 573 -18.05 -21.97 -10.08
N ARG A 574 -18.84 -21.97 -8.99
CA ARG A 574 -20.23 -22.46 -9.03
C ARG A 574 -21.12 -21.64 -9.95
N THR A 575 -20.98 -20.32 -9.92
CA THR A 575 -21.74 -19.41 -10.80
C THR A 575 -21.45 -19.68 -12.27
N LEU A 576 -20.19 -19.91 -12.62
CA LEU A 576 -19.75 -20.27 -13.96
C LEU A 576 -20.22 -21.68 -14.36
N LEU A 577 -20.07 -22.69 -13.49
CA LEU A 577 -20.57 -24.06 -13.76
C LEU A 577 -22.08 -24.08 -14.00
N ARG A 578 -22.87 -23.36 -13.20
CA ARG A 578 -24.32 -23.20 -13.43
C ARG A 578 -24.64 -22.49 -14.75
N GLY A 579 -23.72 -21.66 -15.23
CA GLY A 579 -23.79 -21.03 -16.56
C GLY A 579 -23.37 -21.96 -17.71
N GLY A 580 -23.08 -23.24 -17.45
CA GLY A 580 -22.72 -24.21 -18.49
C GLY A 580 -21.26 -24.14 -18.94
N TYR A 581 -20.37 -23.52 -18.17
CA TYR A 581 -18.94 -23.50 -18.47
C TYR A 581 -18.27 -24.82 -18.05
N ARG A 582 -17.27 -25.26 -18.83
CA ARG A 582 -16.45 -26.45 -18.53
C ARG A 582 -15.08 -26.06 -17.99
N ILE A 583 -14.59 -26.78 -16.98
CA ILE A 583 -13.27 -26.53 -16.38
C ILE A 583 -12.18 -27.22 -17.21
N GLU A 584 -11.12 -26.49 -17.54
CA GLU A 584 -9.89 -27.01 -18.15
C GLU A 584 -8.64 -26.36 -17.55
N LEU A 585 -7.46 -26.89 -17.87
CA LEU A 585 -6.19 -26.29 -17.44
C LEU A 585 -5.91 -25.02 -18.24
N SER A 586 -5.63 -23.90 -17.56
CA SER A 586 -5.25 -22.66 -18.22
C SER A 586 -3.78 -22.71 -18.63
N ARG A 587 -3.50 -22.71 -19.93
CA ARG A 587 -2.13 -22.65 -20.44
C ARG A 587 -1.51 -21.26 -20.26
N THR A 588 -2.30 -20.22 -20.43
CA THR A 588 -1.86 -18.83 -20.33
C THR A 588 -1.39 -18.47 -18.93
N TYR A 589 -2.16 -18.85 -17.91
CA TYR A 589 -1.94 -18.38 -16.53
C TYR A 589 -1.31 -19.42 -15.60
N SER A 590 -0.96 -20.60 -16.10
CA SER A 590 -0.09 -21.52 -15.34
C SER A 590 1.35 -21.03 -15.44
N LEU A 591 1.86 -20.41 -14.37
CA LEU A 591 3.17 -19.76 -14.36
C LEU A 591 4.32 -20.77 -14.52
N THR A 592 4.14 -21.96 -13.94
CA THR A 592 5.01 -23.12 -14.11
C THR A 592 4.26 -24.17 -14.94
N PRO A 593 4.78 -24.59 -16.12
CA PRO A 593 4.15 -25.62 -16.93
C PRO A 593 4.07 -26.93 -16.14
N PRO A 594 2.88 -27.51 -15.89
CA PRO A 594 2.77 -28.76 -15.18
C PRO A 594 3.41 -29.90 -15.99
N ASP A 595 4.17 -30.77 -15.32
CA ASP A 595 4.73 -31.97 -15.92
C ASP A 595 3.63 -32.97 -16.38
N GLY A 596 4.03 -34.10 -16.99
CA GLY A 596 3.06 -35.09 -17.50
C GLY A 596 2.15 -35.70 -16.41
N ALA A 597 2.68 -35.94 -15.22
CA ALA A 597 1.93 -36.52 -14.10
C ALA A 597 0.99 -35.50 -13.47
N MET A 598 1.47 -34.28 -13.24
CA MET A 598 0.71 -33.15 -12.75
C MET A 598 -0.42 -32.78 -13.71
N ARG A 599 -0.17 -32.79 -15.03
CA ARG A 599 -1.24 -32.55 -16.03
C ARG A 599 -2.38 -33.56 -15.91
N ARG A 600 -2.09 -34.85 -15.72
CA ARG A 600 -3.12 -35.88 -15.49
C ARG A 600 -3.87 -35.64 -14.18
N ARG A 601 -3.15 -35.30 -13.11
CA ARG A 601 -3.75 -34.98 -11.80
C ARG A 601 -4.67 -33.76 -11.87
N VAL A 602 -4.21 -32.67 -12.48
CA VAL A 602 -5.03 -31.45 -12.66
C VAL A 602 -6.27 -31.73 -13.51
N ARG A 603 -6.14 -32.51 -14.59
CA ARG A 603 -7.31 -32.92 -15.39
C ARG A 603 -8.32 -33.73 -14.57
N ARG A 604 -7.86 -34.65 -13.72
CA ARG A 604 -8.74 -35.40 -12.82
C ARG A 604 -9.46 -34.46 -11.83
N LEU A 605 -8.71 -33.58 -11.15
CA LEU A 605 -9.28 -32.62 -10.20
C LEU A 605 -10.29 -31.68 -10.87
N ALA A 606 -9.97 -31.16 -12.05
CA ALA A 606 -10.88 -30.32 -12.84
C ALA A 606 -12.16 -31.07 -13.25
N ALA A 607 -12.04 -32.33 -13.69
CA ALA A 607 -13.19 -33.16 -14.05
C ALA A 607 -14.08 -33.47 -12.83
N GLU A 608 -13.49 -33.76 -11.66
CA GLU A 608 -14.22 -34.00 -10.42
C GLU A 608 -14.94 -32.75 -9.91
N ALA A 609 -14.26 -31.59 -9.96
CA ALA A 609 -14.84 -30.29 -9.65
C ALA A 609 -16.03 -29.96 -10.57
N GLY A 610 -15.92 -30.26 -11.87
CA GLY A 610 -16.96 -29.99 -12.86
C GLY A 610 -18.20 -30.86 -12.75
N LYS A 611 -18.08 -32.14 -12.31
CA LYS A 611 -19.19 -33.11 -12.35
C LYS A 611 -20.33 -32.84 -11.38
N LYS A 612 -20.12 -32.11 -10.27
CA LYS A 612 -21.17 -31.89 -9.25
C LYS A 612 -21.16 -30.51 -8.57
N GLY A 613 -20.22 -29.61 -8.88
CA GLY A 613 -20.11 -28.28 -8.25
C GLY A 613 -20.08 -28.31 -6.70
N LYS A 614 -19.77 -29.48 -6.11
CA LYS A 614 -19.78 -29.72 -4.67
C LYS A 614 -18.62 -28.98 -4.00
N ALA A 615 -18.81 -28.56 -2.76
CA ALA A 615 -17.83 -27.74 -2.04
C ALA A 615 -16.46 -28.45 -1.94
N ARG A 616 -16.46 -29.74 -1.59
CA ARG A 616 -15.24 -30.49 -1.32
C ARG A 616 -14.30 -30.62 -2.54
N PRO A 617 -14.74 -31.11 -3.72
CA PRO A 617 -13.87 -31.16 -4.90
C PRO A 617 -13.32 -29.78 -5.33
N LEU A 618 -14.12 -28.72 -5.16
CA LEU A 618 -13.67 -27.36 -5.48
C LEU A 618 -12.63 -26.85 -4.47
N LEU A 619 -12.77 -27.17 -3.18
CA LEU A 619 -11.76 -26.86 -2.17
C LEU A 619 -10.45 -27.63 -2.39
N GLU A 620 -10.55 -28.89 -2.82
CA GLU A 620 -9.39 -29.70 -3.19
C GLU A 620 -8.67 -29.10 -4.41
N LEU A 621 -9.42 -28.62 -5.41
CA LEU A 621 -8.87 -27.89 -6.56
C LEU A 621 -8.19 -26.59 -6.14
N PHE A 622 -8.83 -25.77 -5.29
CA PHE A 622 -8.26 -24.52 -4.79
C PHE A 622 -6.91 -24.75 -4.11
N ARG A 623 -6.84 -25.70 -3.17
CA ARG A 623 -5.60 -26.05 -2.47
C ARG A 623 -4.54 -26.55 -3.45
N ALA A 624 -4.93 -27.36 -4.44
CA ALA A 624 -3.98 -27.83 -5.45
C ALA A 624 -3.40 -26.68 -6.27
N MET A 625 -4.22 -25.71 -6.69
CA MET A 625 -3.77 -24.51 -7.41
C MET A 625 -2.80 -23.67 -6.58
N GLU A 626 -3.14 -23.44 -5.30
CA GLU A 626 -2.30 -22.72 -4.33
C GLU A 626 -0.92 -23.38 -4.18
N HIS A 627 -0.86 -24.69 -3.93
CA HIS A 627 0.39 -25.40 -3.63
C HIS A 627 1.25 -25.69 -4.86
N ASN A 628 0.66 -25.74 -6.05
CA ASN A 628 1.34 -26.16 -7.28
C ASN A 628 1.39 -25.04 -8.35
N HIS A 629 0.96 -23.82 -8.00
CA HIS A 629 1.07 -22.60 -8.79
C HIS A 629 0.53 -22.71 -10.24
N PHE A 630 -0.58 -23.43 -10.43
CA PHE A 630 -1.25 -23.55 -11.73
C PHE A 630 -2.62 -22.85 -11.73
N ALA A 631 -3.10 -22.52 -12.92
CA ALA A 631 -4.41 -21.90 -13.13
C ALA A 631 -5.36 -22.85 -13.88
N VAL A 632 -6.65 -22.71 -13.64
CA VAL A 632 -7.71 -23.37 -14.44
C VAL A 632 -8.49 -22.33 -15.21
N ALA A 633 -9.09 -22.69 -16.33
CA ALA A 633 -10.00 -21.86 -17.10
C ALA A 633 -11.39 -22.50 -17.13
N LEU A 634 -12.43 -21.67 -17.00
CA LEU A 634 -13.81 -22.06 -17.24
C LEU A 634 -14.23 -21.54 -18.61
N VAL A 635 -14.52 -22.45 -19.52
CA VAL A 635 -14.68 -22.14 -20.95
C VAL A 635 -16.09 -22.48 -21.43
N ARG A 636 -16.64 -21.62 -22.30
CA ARG A 636 -17.92 -21.83 -22.98
C ARG A 636 -17.88 -21.16 -24.36
N VAL A 637 -18.56 -21.73 -25.35
CA VAL A 637 -18.74 -21.10 -26.66
C VAL A 637 -20.15 -20.54 -26.77
N ILE A 638 -20.28 -19.28 -27.18
CA ILE A 638 -21.55 -18.60 -27.41
C ILE A 638 -21.45 -17.84 -28.72
N ASN A 639 -22.37 -18.07 -29.66
CA ASN A 639 -22.41 -17.41 -30.97
C ASN A 639 -21.05 -17.42 -31.71
N GLY A 640 -20.33 -18.55 -31.66
CA GLY A 640 -19.02 -18.70 -32.30
C GLY A 640 -17.85 -18.03 -31.55
N ILE A 641 -18.11 -17.36 -30.43
CA ILE A 641 -17.09 -16.71 -29.59
C ILE A 641 -16.75 -17.60 -28.40
N THR A 642 -15.47 -17.86 -28.19
CA THR A 642 -14.97 -18.62 -27.04
C THR A 642 -14.78 -17.72 -25.83
N ILE A 643 -15.60 -17.92 -24.80
CA ILE A 643 -15.48 -17.22 -23.52
C ILE A 643 -14.62 -18.07 -22.58
N SER A 644 -13.59 -17.48 -21.98
CA SER A 644 -12.65 -18.13 -21.05
C SER A 644 -12.43 -17.33 -19.78
N HIS A 645 -12.90 -17.84 -18.64
CA HIS A 645 -12.63 -17.26 -17.33
C HIS A 645 -11.54 -18.04 -16.59
N ALA A 646 -10.29 -17.58 -16.67
CA ALA A 646 -9.17 -18.11 -15.90
C ALA A 646 -9.31 -17.80 -14.40
N GLN A 647 -8.95 -18.76 -13.56
CA GLN A 647 -8.95 -18.71 -12.11
C GLN A 647 -7.51 -18.91 -11.63
N TYR A 648 -7.01 -18.00 -10.82
CA TYR A 648 -5.66 -18.03 -10.27
C TYR A 648 -5.70 -17.78 -8.75
N VAL A 649 -4.86 -18.48 -7.99
CA VAL A 649 -4.71 -18.26 -6.55
C VAL A 649 -3.40 -17.52 -6.33
N TYR A 650 -3.46 -16.35 -5.68
CA TYR A 650 -2.31 -15.54 -5.33
C TYR A 650 -1.28 -16.38 -4.57
N SER A 651 -0.02 -16.27 -4.96
CA SER A 651 1.08 -17.08 -4.40
C SER A 651 2.39 -16.31 -4.28
N GLY A 652 2.29 -15.05 -3.84
CA GLY A 652 3.42 -14.15 -3.58
C GLY A 652 3.69 -13.13 -4.69
N GLU A 653 4.42 -12.08 -4.32
CA GLU A 653 4.71 -10.89 -5.15
C GLU A 653 5.30 -11.24 -6.53
N ASP A 654 6.38 -12.04 -6.57
CA ASP A 654 7.07 -12.40 -7.82
C ASP A 654 6.15 -13.13 -8.82
N ASN A 655 5.27 -13.99 -8.31
CA ASN A 655 4.32 -14.72 -9.13
C ASN A 655 3.20 -13.82 -9.64
N GLU A 656 2.73 -12.89 -8.80
CA GLU A 656 1.71 -11.92 -9.17
C GLU A 656 2.21 -10.95 -10.25
N GLU A 657 3.45 -10.47 -10.15
CA GLU A 657 4.07 -9.68 -11.23
C GLU A 657 4.06 -10.42 -12.57
N ARG A 658 4.46 -11.70 -12.56
CA ARG A 658 4.48 -12.53 -13.77
C ARG A 658 3.08 -12.75 -14.31
N LEU A 659 2.08 -12.87 -13.45
CA LEU A 659 0.68 -12.99 -13.83
C LEU A 659 0.19 -11.70 -14.52
N LEU A 660 0.41 -10.54 -13.92
CA LEU A 660 -0.01 -9.25 -14.48
C LEU A 660 0.73 -8.92 -15.78
N GLU A 661 2.03 -9.22 -15.86
CA GLU A 661 2.79 -9.09 -17.10
C GLU A 661 2.18 -9.94 -18.22
N ARG A 662 1.79 -11.19 -17.92
CA ARG A 662 1.10 -12.06 -18.89
C ARG A 662 -0.26 -11.50 -19.28
N PHE A 663 -1.07 -11.02 -18.33
CA PHE A 663 -2.36 -10.42 -18.62
C PHE A 663 -2.22 -9.26 -19.60
N LEU A 664 -1.33 -8.30 -19.31
CA LEU A 664 -1.09 -7.14 -20.16
C LEU A 664 -0.61 -7.51 -21.57
N LYS A 665 0.25 -8.53 -21.69
CA LYS A 665 0.81 -8.98 -22.98
C LYS A 665 -0.08 -9.98 -23.74
N SER A 666 -1.04 -10.63 -23.09
CA SER A 666 -1.88 -11.68 -23.69
C SER A 666 -3.03 -11.16 -24.54
N GLY A 667 -3.39 -9.87 -24.40
CA GLY A 667 -4.55 -9.27 -25.08
C GLY A 667 -5.90 -9.59 -24.44
N ASP A 668 -5.93 -10.30 -23.31
CA ASP A 668 -7.15 -10.61 -22.56
C ASP A 668 -7.87 -9.33 -22.06
N GLU A 669 -9.20 -9.36 -22.05
CA GLU A 669 -10.03 -8.16 -21.88
C GLU A 669 -10.25 -7.79 -20.41
N MET A 670 -10.44 -8.79 -19.54
CA MET A 670 -10.88 -8.56 -18.16
C MET A 670 -9.91 -9.09 -17.11
N LEU A 671 -9.60 -8.26 -16.12
CA LEU A 671 -9.00 -8.71 -14.87
C LEU A 671 -9.98 -8.51 -13.72
N ALA A 672 -10.16 -9.54 -12.90
CA ALA A 672 -11.02 -9.50 -11.73
C ALA A 672 -10.21 -9.76 -10.45
N GLN A 673 -10.09 -8.73 -9.62
CA GLN A 673 -9.50 -8.84 -8.29
C GLN A 673 -10.53 -9.45 -7.35
N ARG A 674 -10.17 -10.51 -6.60
CA ARG A 674 -11.08 -11.20 -5.67
C ARG A 674 -10.45 -11.32 -4.28
N GLY A 675 -11.26 -11.14 -3.25
CA GLY A 675 -10.84 -11.05 -1.86
C GLY A 675 -11.12 -9.67 -1.29
N HIS A 676 -10.54 -9.36 -0.14
CA HIS A 676 -10.68 -8.05 0.51
C HIS A 676 -9.98 -6.88 -0.22
N SER A 677 -10.33 -5.65 0.19
CA SER A 677 -9.90 -4.39 -0.45
C SER A 677 -8.44 -4.04 -0.28
N TYR A 678 -7.84 -4.44 0.83
CA TYR A 678 -6.44 -4.17 1.12
C TYR A 678 -5.49 -5.06 0.29
N TRP A 679 -5.96 -6.20 -0.24
CA TRP A 679 -5.20 -7.00 -1.20
C TRP A 679 -4.99 -6.31 -2.54
N ARG A 680 -5.71 -5.21 -2.83
CA ARG A 680 -5.55 -4.46 -4.08
C ARG A 680 -4.13 -3.92 -4.27
N SER A 681 -3.43 -3.57 -3.18
CA SER A 681 -2.04 -3.12 -3.30
C SER A 681 -1.16 -4.24 -3.82
N GLU A 682 -1.13 -5.36 -3.08
CA GLU A 682 -0.32 -6.54 -3.39
C GLU A 682 -0.72 -7.25 -4.69
N GLN A 683 -2.01 -7.29 -5.04
CA GLN A 683 -2.50 -7.99 -6.23
C GLN A 683 -2.45 -7.15 -7.51
N LEU A 684 -2.44 -5.82 -7.41
CA LEU A 684 -2.55 -4.95 -8.59
C LEU A 684 -1.58 -3.77 -8.57
N THR A 685 -1.70 -2.85 -7.61
CA THR A 685 -1.03 -1.56 -7.78
C THR A 685 0.48 -1.65 -7.59
N GLU A 686 0.97 -2.37 -6.58
CA GLU A 686 2.42 -2.53 -6.34
C GLU A 686 3.11 -3.33 -7.45
N PRO A 687 2.60 -4.51 -7.88
CA PRO A 687 3.23 -5.23 -8.97
C PRO A 687 3.24 -4.44 -10.29
N LEU A 688 2.17 -3.70 -10.62
CA LEU A 688 2.14 -2.85 -11.82
C LEU A 688 3.17 -1.71 -11.75
N GLU A 689 3.31 -1.05 -10.60
CA GLU A 689 4.32 0.00 -10.38
C GLU A 689 5.73 -0.56 -10.52
N LYS A 690 5.97 -1.76 -9.95
CA LYS A 690 7.26 -2.45 -10.05
C LYS A 690 7.58 -2.85 -11.50
N LEU A 691 6.64 -3.48 -12.21
CA LEU A 691 6.78 -3.82 -13.63
C LEU A 691 7.12 -2.60 -14.49
N ARG A 692 6.49 -1.46 -14.23
CA ARG A 692 6.75 -0.19 -14.94
C ARG A 692 8.13 0.37 -14.60
N ARG A 693 8.49 0.40 -13.31
CA ARG A 693 9.80 0.86 -12.83
C ARG A 693 10.94 0.02 -13.40
N GLU A 694 10.74 -1.29 -13.52
CA GLU A 694 11.68 -2.25 -14.11
C GLU A 694 11.63 -2.30 -15.65
N ARG A 695 10.77 -1.49 -16.28
CA ARG A 695 10.57 -1.44 -17.74
C ARG A 695 10.19 -2.79 -18.37
N ARG A 696 9.54 -3.67 -17.62
CA ARG A 696 9.01 -4.96 -18.11
C ARG A 696 7.69 -4.80 -18.86
N ILE A 697 7.00 -3.68 -18.62
CA ILE A 697 5.83 -3.20 -19.36
C ILE A 697 6.06 -1.74 -19.79
N SER A 698 5.38 -1.34 -20.86
CA SER A 698 5.42 0.00 -21.46
C SER A 698 4.03 0.63 -21.50
N ASP A 699 3.96 1.94 -21.76
CA ASP A 699 2.69 2.64 -21.97
C ASP A 699 1.89 2.03 -23.15
N ARG A 700 2.57 1.45 -24.14
CA ARG A 700 1.93 0.69 -25.23
C ARG A 700 1.24 -0.56 -24.72
N ASP A 701 1.80 -1.28 -23.75
CA ASP A 701 1.16 -2.48 -23.18
C ASP A 701 -0.12 -2.10 -22.43
N LEU A 702 -0.12 -0.96 -21.75
CA LEU A 702 -1.27 -0.44 -21.00
C LEU A 702 -2.38 0.08 -21.92
N THR A 703 -2.03 0.66 -23.06
CA THR A 703 -2.97 1.30 -24.01
C THR A 703 -3.34 0.44 -25.22
N SER A 704 -2.68 -0.70 -25.43
CA SER A 704 -2.90 -1.58 -26.60
C SER A 704 -4.32 -2.09 -26.75
N LYS A 705 -5.08 -2.14 -25.66
CA LYS A 705 -6.50 -2.54 -25.64
C LYS A 705 -7.20 -1.78 -24.53
N GLN A 706 -8.42 -1.31 -24.81
CA GLN A 706 -9.33 -0.85 -23.76
C GLN A 706 -9.73 -2.08 -22.92
N ARG A 707 -9.28 -2.14 -21.67
CA ARG A 707 -9.49 -3.29 -20.79
C ARG A 707 -10.63 -3.05 -19.81
N PHE A 708 -11.00 -4.10 -19.07
CA PHE A 708 -12.01 -4.06 -18.03
C PHE A 708 -11.46 -4.57 -16.69
N LEU A 709 -11.64 -3.80 -15.61
CA LEU A 709 -11.37 -4.28 -14.25
C LEU A 709 -12.67 -4.52 -13.49
N SER A 710 -12.78 -5.70 -12.91
CA SER A 710 -13.74 -5.97 -11.86
C SER A 710 -13.02 -5.95 -10.52
N LEU A 711 -13.27 -4.93 -9.70
CA LEU A 711 -12.78 -4.88 -8.34
C LEU A 711 -13.80 -5.58 -7.43
N GLY A 712 -13.48 -6.81 -7.02
CA GLY A 712 -14.32 -7.63 -6.15
C GLY A 712 -14.44 -7.09 -4.72
N SER A 713 -13.69 -6.04 -4.40
CA SER A 713 -13.50 -5.46 -3.07
C SER A 713 -13.81 -3.96 -3.01
N CYS A 714 -13.90 -3.39 -1.80
CA CYS A 714 -14.10 -1.95 -1.56
C CYS A 714 -12.96 -1.13 -2.19
N GLY A 715 -13.20 -0.55 -3.38
CA GLY A 715 -12.22 0.29 -4.06
C GLY A 715 -12.33 1.75 -3.62
N GLY A 716 -13.55 2.22 -3.40
CA GLY A 716 -13.79 3.65 -3.31
C GLY A 716 -13.37 4.39 -4.60
N VAL A 717 -13.62 5.69 -4.64
CA VAL A 717 -13.31 6.52 -5.81
C VAL A 717 -11.81 6.72 -5.97
N LYS A 718 -11.05 6.81 -4.87
CA LYS A 718 -9.59 6.99 -4.89
C LYS A 718 -8.88 5.83 -5.64
N ALA A 719 -9.32 4.59 -5.43
CA ALA A 719 -8.79 3.44 -6.18
C ALA A 719 -9.16 3.50 -7.66
N TYR A 720 -10.40 3.90 -7.96
CA TYR A 720 -10.84 4.11 -9.33
C TYR A 720 -9.91 5.11 -10.02
N THR A 721 -9.68 6.27 -9.41
CA THR A 721 -8.78 7.31 -9.92
C THR A 721 -7.36 6.78 -10.11
N ARG A 722 -6.79 6.08 -9.12
CA ARG A 722 -5.45 5.52 -9.20
C ARG A 722 -5.34 4.52 -10.36
N LEU A 723 -6.27 3.58 -10.47
CA LEU A 723 -6.25 2.56 -11.52
C LEU A 723 -6.49 3.15 -12.91
N THR A 724 -7.42 4.10 -13.07
CA THR A 724 -7.62 4.78 -14.35
C THR A 724 -6.35 5.52 -14.78
N ARG A 725 -5.64 6.19 -13.86
CA ARG A 725 -4.34 6.82 -14.13
C ARG A 725 -3.26 5.79 -14.49
N MET A 726 -3.19 4.66 -13.79
CA MET A 726 -2.21 3.61 -14.07
C MET A 726 -2.39 2.98 -15.46
N PHE A 727 -3.63 2.89 -15.95
CA PHE A 727 -3.94 2.43 -17.30
C PHE A 727 -4.10 3.58 -18.32
N LEU A 728 -3.66 4.79 -17.97
CA LEU A 728 -3.65 5.96 -18.85
C LEU A 728 -5.01 6.30 -19.48
N GLY A 729 -6.11 6.00 -18.77
CA GLY A 729 -7.48 6.18 -19.25
C GLY A 729 -8.04 5.01 -20.09
N HIS A 730 -7.22 4.02 -20.47
CA HIS A 730 -7.62 2.90 -21.34
C HIS A 730 -8.26 1.73 -20.58
N ILE A 731 -9.12 2.05 -19.62
CA ILE A 731 -9.79 1.03 -18.80
C ILE A 731 -11.21 1.43 -18.41
N ASP A 732 -12.09 0.44 -18.41
CA ASP A 732 -13.43 0.52 -17.82
C ASP A 732 -13.43 -0.30 -16.52
N ILE A 733 -14.04 0.24 -15.47
CA ILE A 733 -13.96 -0.38 -14.14
C ILE A 733 -15.36 -0.58 -13.57
N LEU A 734 -15.65 -1.80 -13.16
CA LEU A 734 -16.70 -2.10 -12.19
C LEU A 734 -16.06 -2.15 -10.80
N ALA A 735 -16.52 -1.29 -9.91
CA ALA A 735 -16.06 -1.25 -8.53
C ALA A 735 -17.22 -0.96 -7.59
N THR A 736 -17.11 -1.37 -6.33
CA THR A 736 -18.00 -0.91 -5.28
C THR A 736 -17.35 0.21 -4.47
N ILE A 737 -18.17 1.15 -4.04
CA ILE A 737 -17.83 2.24 -3.11
C ILE A 737 -18.06 1.79 -1.65
N GLY A 738 -18.87 0.74 -1.43
CA GLY A 738 -19.11 0.06 -0.16
C GLY A 738 -18.56 -1.38 -0.17
N THR A 739 -19.24 -2.32 0.49
CA THR A 739 -18.86 -3.75 0.47
C THR A 739 -19.06 -4.39 -0.90
N GLY A 740 -18.05 -5.11 -1.37
CA GLY A 740 -18.13 -5.95 -2.56
C GLY A 740 -18.95 -7.18 -2.26
N MET A 741 -19.92 -7.51 -3.10
CA MET A 741 -20.81 -8.65 -2.88
C MET A 741 -20.60 -9.67 -4.00
N ALA A 742 -20.23 -10.90 -3.64
CA ALA A 742 -20.08 -12.00 -4.60
C ALA A 742 -21.37 -12.23 -5.42
N ILE A 743 -22.55 -11.96 -4.82
CA ILE A 743 -23.85 -12.03 -5.50
C ILE A 743 -24.02 -11.01 -6.64
N ILE A 744 -23.14 -10.01 -6.73
CA ILE A 744 -23.08 -9.05 -7.85
C ILE A 744 -21.89 -9.36 -8.74
N ASN A 745 -20.68 -9.41 -8.17
CA ASN A 745 -19.45 -9.55 -8.95
C ASN A 745 -19.40 -10.84 -9.76
N ASP A 746 -19.79 -11.99 -9.17
CA ASP A 746 -19.79 -13.27 -9.89
C ASP A 746 -20.76 -13.27 -11.08
N PRO A 747 -22.07 -12.98 -10.90
CA PRO A 747 -22.98 -12.96 -12.03
C PRO A 747 -22.68 -11.83 -13.01
N TYR A 748 -22.19 -10.67 -12.58
CA TYR A 748 -21.87 -9.57 -13.49
C TYR A 748 -20.72 -9.93 -14.42
N ASN A 749 -19.60 -10.43 -13.87
CA ASN A 749 -18.42 -10.78 -14.66
C ASN A 749 -18.71 -11.88 -15.69
N ARG A 750 -19.54 -12.86 -15.31
CA ARG A 750 -20.04 -13.87 -16.26
C ARG A 750 -20.95 -13.21 -17.31
N ASN A 751 -21.95 -12.45 -16.86
CA ASN A 751 -22.98 -11.90 -17.74
C ASN A 751 -22.42 -10.89 -18.74
N LEU A 752 -21.39 -10.11 -18.36
CA LEU A 752 -20.74 -9.14 -19.24
C LEU A 752 -20.27 -9.81 -20.54
N PHE A 753 -19.44 -10.86 -20.44
CA PHE A 753 -18.94 -11.56 -21.63
C PHE A 753 -20.05 -12.28 -22.40
N GLU A 754 -21.06 -12.84 -21.72
CA GLU A 754 -22.20 -13.44 -22.41
C GLU A 754 -23.03 -12.40 -23.19
N VAL A 755 -23.21 -11.19 -22.63
CA VAL A 755 -23.91 -10.08 -23.28
C VAL A 755 -23.11 -9.57 -24.47
N VAL A 756 -21.80 -9.41 -24.35
CA VAL A 756 -20.91 -9.00 -25.46
C VAL A 756 -20.92 -10.04 -26.58
N ALA A 757 -20.82 -11.33 -26.24
CA ALA A 757 -20.82 -12.41 -27.23
C ALA A 757 -22.15 -12.54 -27.98
N ARG A 758 -23.28 -12.26 -27.33
CA ARG A 758 -24.62 -12.29 -27.96
C ARG A 758 -24.99 -11.00 -28.68
N GLY A 759 -24.34 -9.90 -28.33
CA GLY A 759 -24.71 -8.55 -28.72
C GLY A 759 -24.04 -8.06 -29.99
N PRO A 760 -24.59 -7.01 -30.62
CA PRO A 760 -23.91 -6.32 -31.72
C PRO A 760 -22.63 -5.62 -31.25
N ASP A 761 -21.72 -5.35 -32.17
CA ASP A 761 -20.44 -4.66 -31.92
C ASP A 761 -20.62 -3.20 -31.46
N THR A 762 -21.77 -2.60 -31.79
CA THR A 762 -22.13 -1.20 -31.51
C THR A 762 -22.79 -0.97 -30.15
N MET A 763 -22.92 -2.02 -29.33
CA MET A 763 -23.57 -1.92 -28.02
C MET A 763 -22.83 -0.93 -27.11
N THR A 764 -23.58 -0.09 -26.40
CA THR A 764 -23.04 0.89 -25.45
C THR A 764 -22.96 0.34 -24.03
N TRP A 765 -22.23 1.03 -23.15
CA TRP A 765 -22.22 0.70 -21.73
C TRP A 765 -23.62 0.84 -21.09
N LYS A 766 -24.47 1.73 -21.61
CA LYS A 766 -25.87 1.84 -21.21
C LYS A 766 -26.66 0.57 -21.53
N ASP A 767 -26.50 0.02 -22.73
CA ASP A 767 -27.17 -1.24 -23.11
C ASP A 767 -26.72 -2.41 -22.22
N VAL A 768 -25.45 -2.44 -21.82
CA VAL A 768 -24.92 -3.44 -20.89
C VAL A 768 -25.52 -3.28 -19.50
N ALA A 769 -25.63 -2.03 -19.02
CA ALA A 769 -26.25 -1.72 -17.73
C ALA A 769 -27.73 -2.19 -17.71
N ASP A 770 -28.50 -1.91 -18.76
CA ASP A 770 -29.90 -2.33 -18.88
C ASP A 770 -30.03 -3.86 -18.88
N ARG A 771 -29.17 -4.55 -19.63
CA ARG A 771 -29.14 -6.03 -19.70
C ARG A 771 -28.62 -6.70 -18.42
N SER A 772 -27.93 -5.97 -17.56
CA SER A 772 -27.42 -6.45 -16.27
C SER A 772 -28.19 -5.94 -15.06
N ALA A 773 -29.19 -5.07 -15.25
CA ALA A 773 -29.97 -4.44 -14.19
C ALA A 773 -30.61 -5.45 -13.21
N PHE A 774 -30.96 -6.65 -13.68
CA PHE A 774 -31.53 -7.70 -12.84
C PHE A 774 -30.58 -8.15 -11.70
N ILE A 775 -29.26 -8.02 -11.88
CA ILE A 775 -28.21 -8.37 -10.90
C ILE A 775 -28.26 -7.40 -9.71
N PHE A 776 -28.65 -6.15 -9.96
CA PHE A 776 -28.61 -5.05 -9.00
C PHE A 776 -29.98 -4.79 -8.32
N ARG A 777 -31.01 -5.61 -8.58
CA ARG A 777 -32.35 -5.46 -8.00
C ARG A 777 -32.36 -5.55 -6.46
N GLY A 778 -33.35 -4.91 -5.85
CA GLY A 778 -33.55 -4.92 -4.39
C GLY A 778 -32.56 -4.03 -3.62
N GLY A 779 -32.06 -2.96 -4.24
CA GLY A 779 -31.14 -2.00 -3.60
C GLY A 779 -29.69 -2.46 -3.51
N ARG A 780 -29.37 -3.67 -4.00
CA ARG A 780 -28.04 -4.31 -3.85
C ARG A 780 -26.92 -3.60 -4.62
N GLY A 781 -27.24 -2.81 -5.64
CA GLY A 781 -26.28 -2.16 -6.54
C GLY A 781 -26.04 -0.66 -6.35
N GLN A 782 -26.64 -0.04 -5.33
CA GLN A 782 -26.59 1.43 -5.17
C GLN A 782 -25.17 1.97 -4.93
N ASP A 783 -24.27 1.11 -4.45
CA ASP A 783 -22.88 1.46 -4.15
C ASP A 783 -21.92 1.02 -5.27
N TYR A 784 -22.41 0.53 -6.41
CA TYR A 784 -21.55 0.10 -7.52
C TYR A 784 -21.32 1.23 -8.54
N LEU A 785 -20.04 1.54 -8.76
CA LEU A 785 -19.57 2.29 -9.90
C LEU A 785 -19.48 1.34 -11.10
N GLN A 786 -20.38 1.54 -12.06
CA GLN A 786 -20.39 0.81 -13.32
C GLN A 786 -19.68 1.63 -14.41
N PRO A 787 -19.12 0.99 -15.45
CA PRO A 787 -18.71 1.70 -16.67
C PRO A 787 -19.84 2.56 -17.22
N GLY A 788 -19.50 3.71 -17.79
CA GLY A 788 -20.50 4.67 -18.29
C GLY A 788 -21.25 5.44 -17.20
N SER A 789 -21.02 5.18 -15.90
CA SER A 789 -21.50 6.07 -14.83
C SER A 789 -20.81 7.44 -14.89
N LEU A 790 -21.41 8.44 -14.24
CA LEU A 790 -20.84 9.79 -14.16
C LEU A 790 -19.36 9.79 -13.73
N THR A 791 -19.02 9.03 -12.69
CA THR A 791 -17.63 8.93 -12.22
C THR A 791 -16.71 8.43 -13.34
N ALA A 792 -17.11 7.40 -14.09
CA ALA A 792 -16.33 6.87 -15.21
C ALA A 792 -16.14 7.92 -16.33
N ILE A 793 -17.21 8.66 -16.65
CA ILE A 793 -17.20 9.74 -17.66
C ILE A 793 -16.19 10.83 -17.28
N LEU A 794 -16.25 11.31 -16.03
CA LEU A 794 -15.38 12.39 -15.56
C LEU A 794 -13.90 11.99 -15.55
N HIS A 795 -13.58 10.74 -15.22
CA HIS A 795 -12.20 10.25 -15.27
C HIS A 795 -11.66 10.18 -16.71
N LYS A 796 -12.49 9.78 -17.69
CA LYS A 796 -12.11 9.80 -19.11
C LYS A 796 -11.81 11.23 -19.59
N ILE A 797 -12.64 12.21 -19.21
CA ILE A 797 -12.46 13.63 -19.55
C ILE A 797 -11.10 14.17 -19.07
N ILE A 798 -10.68 13.81 -17.85
CA ILE A 798 -9.43 14.30 -17.27
C ILE A 798 -8.21 13.71 -17.97
N GLU A 799 -8.24 12.43 -18.30
CA GLU A 799 -7.11 11.78 -18.98
C GLU A 799 -7.00 12.18 -20.46
N GLU A 800 -8.13 12.43 -21.16
CA GLU A 800 -8.12 13.01 -22.53
C GLU A 800 -7.31 14.31 -22.61
N LYS A 801 -7.40 15.16 -21.58
CA LYS A 801 -6.68 16.45 -21.51
C LYS A 801 -5.17 16.27 -21.35
N LYS A 802 -4.73 15.31 -20.53
CA LYS A 802 -3.29 15.07 -20.31
C LYS A 802 -2.60 14.60 -21.58
N HIS A 803 -3.28 13.78 -22.38
CA HIS A 803 -2.75 13.28 -23.65
C HIS A 803 -2.76 14.35 -24.76
N THR A 804 -3.76 15.24 -24.77
CA THR A 804 -3.81 16.36 -25.74
C THR A 804 -2.87 17.51 -25.38
N GLY A 805 -2.57 17.72 -24.08
CA GLY A 805 -1.60 18.72 -23.61
C GLY A 805 -0.13 18.30 -23.78
N ALA A 806 0.17 17.00 -23.82
CA ALA A 806 1.53 16.49 -24.05
C ALA A 806 1.96 16.52 -25.55
N GLY A 807 1.04 16.83 -26.46
CA GLY A 807 1.29 16.85 -27.91
C GLY A 807 1.55 18.23 -28.52
N THR A 808 1.59 19.31 -27.72
CA THR A 808 1.72 20.70 -28.22
C THR A 808 2.79 21.56 -27.53
N GLY A 809 3.65 20.97 -26.69
CA GLY A 809 4.89 21.59 -26.22
C GLY A 809 6.09 20.83 -26.79
N ASP A 810 7.15 21.55 -27.18
CA ASP A 810 8.42 21.04 -27.73
C ASP A 810 8.41 20.47 -29.16
N ARG A 811 8.08 21.36 -30.10
CA ARG A 811 8.81 21.42 -31.39
C ARG A 811 8.98 22.87 -31.83
N HIS A 812 9.73 23.65 -31.07
CA HIS A 812 10.55 24.77 -31.59
C HIS A 812 11.34 25.38 -30.43
N GLY A 813 12.67 25.18 -30.47
CA GLY A 813 13.61 25.94 -29.67
C GLY A 813 14.47 25.08 -28.76
N GLU A 814 15.43 24.35 -29.33
CA GLU A 814 16.76 24.14 -28.74
C GLU A 814 17.67 23.46 -29.78
N ASP A 815 17.91 24.18 -30.87
CA ASP A 815 19.15 24.06 -31.63
C ASP A 815 19.77 25.46 -31.57
N HIS A 816 20.70 25.68 -30.64
CA HIS A 816 21.97 26.36 -30.87
C HIS A 816 22.75 26.60 -29.57
N ALA A 817 24.03 26.23 -29.67
CA ALA A 817 25.19 26.79 -28.97
C ALA A 817 25.46 26.33 -27.52
N ALA A 818 26.23 25.25 -27.45
CA ALA A 818 27.41 25.23 -26.59
C ALA A 818 28.29 26.49 -26.83
N LEU A 819 28.78 27.10 -25.75
CA LEU A 819 30.16 27.60 -25.58
C LEU A 819 30.33 28.09 -24.13
N HIS A 820 31.41 27.60 -23.50
CA HIS A 820 31.96 27.88 -22.17
C HIS A 820 32.23 29.37 -21.86
N PRO A 821 32.57 29.76 -20.60
CA PRO A 821 32.84 28.94 -19.40
C PRO A 821 31.83 29.05 -18.26
#